data_AF-A0A9N8WCV0-F1
#
_entry.id   AF-A0A9N8WCV0-F1
#
_cell.length_a   1.000
_cell.length_b   1.000
_cell.length_c   1.000
_cell.angle_alpha   90.00
_cell.angle_beta   90.00
_cell.angle_gamma   90.00
#
_symmetry.space_group_name_H-M   'P 1'
#
loop_
_entity.id
_entity.type
_entity.pdbx_description
1 polymer ?
#
loop_
_entity_poly.entity_id
_entity_poly.type
_entity_poly.pdbx_seq_one_letter_code
_entity_poly.pdbx_strand_id
1 'polypeptide(L)'
;MTKVKVGILGATGTVGQRFIELLSKHPQFIIHSVGASSRSAGKKYSEATKWKITGDIPEQVKNMVVKVCKAELFGDCEVIFSGLDSDVAGEIEMEFLKADLVVFSNAKNYRRDPIVPLIVPTVNPAHFNLIPHQRSIHTLQKGFLVTNSNCSTTGLVVALKPLQDAFGPLETIIVQTMQAISGAGYPGVSSLDIFDNVIPFISGEEEKMEYETLKILGDLNSDQTECKLLDSTNISATCNRVPVIDGHTECVSIKFKNQPPPTPQEIINVLDSYVSEAQQIGCHSAPNKCIIIRNDDDRPQPRLDRNNGDGYSVTIGRVRKCNVFDIKFTLLVHNTILGAAGSGILNAEIALAKGVEIQVNGWIRTVRIQKNVSFASINDGSSLKGLQAILSNEDAKKLTTGTCVRLHGVLVDSIGKEQNKELQVNKVEILGECDSTYPLQKKNHSMEFLRDMTHLRFKTNIFSAILRVRNSTILGFQEFFQVHTPIITTSDCEGGGEVFKLTTVNSEEFFGKPVYLTVSGQLHAESISSSISRVYSIGPIFRADKSLTSKHLSEFWMLESEISFIDSLKDLNDFIENSIKYVIQFLLNNSYHDLEYFNQFIDDNLLNRLENTLKIPFITMSYNDAINILSKNSFDISFGSPIQSQHEKFLSTNYCNSPLFIINYPKEIKPFYMRFNDDNKTVACTDLLLPKIGELVGGSLREERYSLLENNILIKGSSLDDYKWYLDLRKYGSFPHGGFGMGIERFLLYITGLDNIKDVIPFPRSTNYCKF
;
A
#
# COMPACT_ATOMS: atom_id res chain seq x y z
N MET A 1 -1.74 1.92 16.28
CA MET A 1 -2.06 0.58 16.82
C MET A 1 -1.31 0.42 18.13
N THR A 2 -1.94 -0.15 19.15
CA THR A 2 -1.27 -0.54 20.40
C THR A 2 -0.30 -1.69 20.07
N LYS A 3 0.98 -1.57 20.46
CA LYS A 3 1.98 -2.63 20.17
C LYS A 3 1.79 -3.80 21.14
N VAL A 4 1.86 -5.03 20.62
CA VAL A 4 1.75 -6.28 21.38
C VAL A 4 3.09 -6.60 22.03
N LYS A 5 3.10 -6.79 23.35
CA LYS A 5 4.33 -7.08 24.11
C LYS A 5 4.74 -8.54 23.93
N VAL A 6 5.99 -8.78 23.52
CA VAL A 6 6.48 -10.14 23.26
C VAL A 6 7.65 -10.53 24.16
N GLY A 7 7.67 -11.79 24.57
CA GLY A 7 8.78 -12.44 25.26
C GLY A 7 9.55 -13.36 24.31
N ILE A 8 10.87 -13.44 24.45
CA ILE A 8 11.71 -14.36 23.66
C ILE A 8 12.46 -15.29 24.60
N LEU A 9 12.20 -16.59 24.52
CA LEU A 9 12.92 -17.63 25.26
C LEU A 9 14.06 -18.19 24.40
N GLY A 10 15.20 -18.51 25.01
CA GLY A 10 16.39 -18.91 24.27
C GLY A 10 17.05 -17.73 23.52
N ALA A 11 16.88 -16.51 24.03
CA ALA A 11 17.26 -15.27 23.35
C ALA A 11 18.75 -15.17 22.99
N THR A 12 19.64 -15.92 23.63
CA THR A 12 21.08 -15.94 23.33
C THR A 12 21.46 -16.93 22.22
N GLY A 13 20.59 -17.89 21.89
CA GLY A 13 20.79 -18.85 20.80
C GLY A 13 20.51 -18.23 19.43
N THR A 14 20.93 -18.90 18.34
CA THR A 14 20.82 -18.37 16.97
C THR A 14 19.38 -18.05 16.56
N VAL A 15 18.42 -18.92 16.90
CA VAL A 15 16.99 -18.68 16.61
C VAL A 15 16.45 -17.51 17.43
N GLY A 16 16.80 -17.42 18.71
CA GLY A 16 16.43 -16.30 19.58
C GLY A 16 16.99 -14.95 19.08
N GLN A 17 18.23 -14.94 18.61
CA GLN A 17 18.83 -13.75 17.99
C GLN A 17 18.11 -13.37 16.68
N ARG A 18 17.69 -14.36 15.88
CA ARG A 18 16.89 -14.11 14.66
C ARG A 18 15.51 -13.54 14.98
N PHE A 19 14.84 -14.02 16.04
CA PHE A 19 13.61 -13.38 16.55
C PHE A 19 13.86 -11.92 16.91
N ILE A 20 14.95 -11.61 17.63
CA ILE A 20 15.29 -10.23 18.01
C ILE A 20 15.51 -9.34 16.79
N GLU A 21 16.25 -9.83 15.78
CA GLU A 21 16.48 -9.08 14.55
C GLU A 21 15.16 -8.74 13.84
N LEU A 22 14.31 -9.74 13.58
CA LEU A 22 13.05 -9.57 12.86
C LEU A 22 12.06 -8.71 13.65
N LEU A 23 11.88 -9.00 14.93
CA LEU A 23 10.97 -8.25 15.82
C LEU A 23 11.43 -6.81 16.05
N SER A 24 12.72 -6.51 15.89
CA SER A 24 13.22 -5.15 16.08
C SER A 24 12.70 -4.15 15.06
N LYS A 25 12.31 -4.64 13.88
CA LYS A 25 11.76 -3.85 12.78
C LYS A 25 10.24 -4.00 12.66
N HIS A 26 9.63 -4.82 13.51
CA HIS A 26 8.23 -5.18 13.38
C HIS A 26 7.29 -4.04 13.85
N PRO A 27 6.25 -3.68 13.07
CA PRO A 27 5.37 -2.57 13.42
C PRO A 27 4.42 -2.88 14.58
N GLN A 28 4.02 -4.15 14.73
CA GLN A 28 2.99 -4.57 15.69
C GLN A 28 3.52 -5.22 16.97
N PHE A 29 4.73 -5.79 16.95
CA PHE A 29 5.30 -6.53 18.08
C PHE A 29 6.44 -5.73 18.71
N ILE A 30 6.48 -5.66 20.04
CA ILE A 30 7.56 -4.99 20.78
C ILE A 30 8.22 -5.96 21.75
N ILE A 31 9.54 -6.12 21.60
CA ILE A 31 10.34 -6.97 22.50
C ILE A 31 10.27 -6.38 23.90
N HIS A 32 9.64 -7.12 24.81
CA HIS A 32 9.43 -6.68 26.18
C HIS A 32 10.31 -7.44 27.19
N SER A 33 10.57 -8.73 26.94
CA SER A 33 11.39 -9.55 27.82
C SER A 33 12.21 -10.57 27.03
N VAL A 34 13.46 -10.78 27.47
CA VAL A 34 14.37 -11.77 26.89
C VAL A 34 14.80 -12.76 27.97
N GLY A 35 14.64 -14.05 27.67
CA GLY A 35 14.92 -15.17 28.56
C GLY A 35 16.03 -16.06 28.02
N ALA A 36 16.93 -16.50 28.90
CA ALA A 36 17.96 -17.48 28.56
C ALA A 36 18.31 -18.34 29.79
N SER A 37 19.41 -19.09 29.70
CA SER A 37 19.89 -19.95 30.79
C SER A 37 20.23 -19.16 32.05
N SER A 38 20.28 -19.85 33.20
CA SER A 38 20.66 -19.27 34.50
C SER A 38 22.04 -18.59 34.49
N ARG A 39 22.96 -19.03 33.63
CA ARG A 39 24.29 -18.43 33.45
C ARG A 39 24.23 -17.03 32.82
N SER A 40 23.23 -16.79 31.97
CA SER A 40 23.01 -15.54 31.25
C SER A 40 22.10 -14.59 32.00
N ALA A 41 21.20 -15.13 32.84
CA ALA A 41 20.28 -14.34 33.63
C ALA A 41 20.98 -13.34 34.56
N GLY A 42 20.38 -12.16 34.73
CA GLY A 42 20.90 -11.06 35.55
C GLY A 42 21.92 -10.15 34.85
N LYS A 43 22.42 -10.53 33.68
CA LYS A 43 23.33 -9.70 32.86
C LYS A 43 22.55 -8.86 31.85
N LYS A 44 23.16 -7.78 31.36
CA LYS A 44 22.64 -7.08 30.17
C LYS A 44 22.73 -8.00 28.96
N TYR A 45 21.80 -7.88 28.02
CA TYR A 45 21.76 -8.74 26.83
C TYR A 45 23.07 -8.67 26.02
N SER A 46 23.66 -7.48 25.90
CA SER A 46 24.97 -7.26 25.26
C SER A 46 26.14 -7.98 25.94
N GLU A 47 26.06 -8.25 27.25
CA GLU A 47 27.07 -8.99 28.02
C GLU A 47 26.79 -10.50 28.04
N ALA A 48 25.52 -10.88 27.91
CA ALA A 48 25.05 -12.25 27.95
C ALA A 48 25.15 -12.98 26.60
N THR A 49 25.10 -12.24 25.49
CA THR A 49 25.02 -12.81 24.14
C THR A 49 26.32 -12.59 23.35
N LYS A 50 26.69 -13.58 22.54
CA LYS A 50 27.64 -13.39 21.44
C LYS A 50 26.81 -13.28 20.16
N TRP A 51 26.61 -12.06 19.67
CA TRP A 51 25.80 -11.81 18.48
C TRP A 51 26.40 -12.49 17.25
N LYS A 52 25.59 -13.28 16.53
CA LYS A 52 25.98 -14.11 15.37
C LYS A 52 25.24 -13.74 14.09
N ILE A 53 24.22 -12.90 14.19
CA ILE A 53 23.44 -12.43 13.05
C ILE A 53 24.18 -11.25 12.40
N THR A 54 24.01 -11.06 11.09
CA THR A 54 24.60 -9.92 10.38
C THR A 54 24.08 -8.60 10.94
N GLY A 55 24.97 -7.64 11.18
CA GLY A 55 24.64 -6.34 11.77
C GLY A 55 24.84 -6.28 13.29
N ASP A 56 24.45 -5.17 13.90
CA ASP A 56 24.59 -4.94 15.34
C ASP A 56 23.39 -5.45 16.14
N ILE A 57 23.60 -5.68 17.45
CA ILE A 57 22.52 -5.94 18.40
C ILE A 57 21.56 -4.73 18.36
N PRO A 58 20.24 -4.92 18.15
CA PRO A 58 19.29 -3.82 18.16
C PRO A 58 19.34 -3.03 19.47
N GLU A 59 19.41 -1.70 19.37
CA GLU A 59 19.68 -0.80 20.51
C GLU A 59 18.65 -0.96 21.63
N GLN A 60 17.39 -1.22 21.27
CA GLN A 60 16.30 -1.44 22.21
C GLN A 60 16.46 -2.70 23.08
N VAL A 61 17.26 -3.69 22.66
CA VAL A 61 17.49 -4.94 23.41
C VAL A 61 18.82 -4.94 24.15
N LYS A 62 19.80 -4.16 23.68
CA LYS A 62 21.20 -4.15 24.17
C LYS A 62 21.35 -4.04 25.69
N ASN A 63 20.51 -3.21 26.31
CA ASN A 63 20.51 -2.93 27.75
C ASN A 63 19.45 -3.70 28.54
N MET A 64 18.63 -4.53 27.89
CA MET A 64 17.65 -5.37 28.60
C MET A 64 18.35 -6.39 29.48
N VAL A 65 17.84 -6.58 30.70
CA VAL A 65 18.34 -7.61 31.62
C VAL A 65 17.77 -8.95 31.19
N VAL A 66 18.66 -9.93 30.98
CA VAL A 66 18.25 -11.29 30.64
C VAL A 66 17.62 -11.95 31.85
N LYS A 67 16.43 -12.54 31.66
CA LYS A 67 15.68 -13.26 32.69
C LYS A 67 15.95 -14.76 32.58
N VAL A 68 15.70 -15.49 33.66
CA VAL A 68 15.53 -16.95 33.57
C VAL A 68 14.20 -17.22 32.87
N CYS A 69 14.11 -18.26 32.05
CA CYS A 69 12.88 -18.67 31.38
C CYS A 69 11.88 -19.28 32.38
N LYS A 70 11.24 -18.45 33.21
CA LYS A 70 10.15 -18.81 34.12
C LYS A 70 8.92 -17.97 33.82
N ALA A 71 7.74 -18.57 33.79
CA ALA A 71 6.51 -17.90 33.35
C ALA A 71 6.16 -16.67 34.20
N GLU A 72 6.42 -16.73 35.51
CA GLU A 72 6.19 -15.63 36.47
C GLU A 72 6.93 -14.33 36.09
N LEU A 73 8.05 -14.43 35.36
CA LEU A 73 8.85 -13.28 34.95
C LEU A 73 8.40 -12.67 33.61
N PHE A 74 7.40 -13.27 32.96
CA PHE A 74 6.90 -12.92 31.63
C PHE A 74 5.40 -12.61 31.60
N GLY A 75 4.75 -12.44 32.75
CA GLY A 75 3.30 -12.18 32.85
C GLY A 75 2.82 -10.91 32.12
N ASP A 76 3.72 -9.94 31.86
CA ASP A 76 3.43 -8.74 31.09
C ASP A 76 3.51 -8.94 29.56
N CYS A 77 3.93 -10.13 29.10
CA CYS A 77 3.98 -10.47 27.68
C CYS A 77 2.68 -11.10 27.21
N GLU A 78 2.22 -10.72 26.04
CA GLU A 78 1.02 -11.26 25.42
C GLU A 78 1.31 -12.48 24.56
N VAL A 79 2.51 -12.54 23.99
CA VAL A 79 2.99 -13.61 23.11
C VAL A 79 4.42 -13.98 23.47
N ILE A 80 4.74 -15.26 23.43
CA ILE A 80 6.03 -15.83 23.76
C ILE A 80 6.57 -16.57 22.54
N PHE A 81 7.75 -16.17 22.07
CA PHE A 81 8.50 -16.87 21.04
C PHE A 81 9.57 -17.74 21.70
N SER A 82 9.47 -19.06 21.53
CA SER A 82 10.42 -20.02 22.08
C SER A 82 11.42 -20.49 21.03
N GLY A 83 12.67 -20.02 21.17
CA GLY A 83 13.83 -20.52 20.45
C GLY A 83 14.72 -21.41 21.32
N LEU A 84 14.13 -22.14 22.28
CA LEU A 84 14.83 -23.03 23.20
C LEU A 84 15.33 -24.31 22.51
N ASP A 85 16.43 -24.86 23.02
CA ASP A 85 16.89 -26.19 22.63
C ASP A 85 15.91 -27.27 23.11
N SER A 86 15.77 -28.34 22.33
CA SER A 86 14.78 -29.39 22.59
C SER A 86 14.94 -30.10 23.94
N ASP A 87 16.13 -30.06 24.52
CA ASP A 87 16.43 -30.76 25.78
C ASP A 87 15.78 -30.08 26.99
N VAL A 88 15.45 -28.79 26.88
CA VAL A 88 14.84 -28.01 27.97
C VAL A 88 13.49 -27.41 27.58
N ALA A 89 13.17 -27.33 26.29
CA ALA A 89 11.98 -26.66 25.79
C ALA A 89 10.67 -27.24 26.34
N GLY A 90 10.56 -28.57 26.44
CA GLY A 90 9.31 -29.24 26.81
C GLY A 90 8.72 -28.75 28.14
N GLU A 91 9.48 -28.87 29.23
CA GLU A 91 9.01 -28.47 30.56
C GLU A 91 8.75 -26.96 30.65
N ILE A 92 9.63 -26.14 30.08
CA ILE A 92 9.52 -24.68 30.11
C ILE A 92 8.31 -24.20 29.32
N GLU A 93 8.10 -24.68 28.09
CA GLU A 93 6.96 -24.26 27.26
C GLU A 93 5.62 -24.65 27.89
N MET A 94 5.56 -25.81 28.54
CA MET A 94 4.38 -26.25 29.27
C MET A 94 4.11 -25.41 30.53
N GLU A 95 5.16 -24.95 31.23
CA GLU A 95 5.01 -23.99 32.33
C GLU A 95 4.36 -22.68 31.82
N PHE A 96 4.84 -22.14 30.71
CA PHE A 96 4.30 -20.91 30.12
C PHE A 96 2.86 -21.10 29.61
N LEU A 97 2.55 -22.25 29.00
CA LEU A 97 1.20 -22.59 28.59
C LEU A 97 0.24 -22.62 29.78
N LYS A 98 0.63 -23.29 30.88
CA LYS A 98 -0.17 -23.39 32.12
C LYS A 98 -0.32 -22.05 32.85
N ALA A 99 0.55 -21.10 32.58
CA ALA A 99 0.42 -19.71 33.02
C ALA A 99 -0.50 -18.86 32.11
N ASP A 100 -1.27 -19.50 31.22
CA ASP A 100 -2.23 -18.88 30.30
C ASP A 100 -1.58 -17.93 29.27
N LEU A 101 -0.31 -18.18 28.93
CA LEU A 101 0.43 -17.42 27.91
C LEU A 101 0.32 -18.08 26.52
N VAL A 102 0.38 -17.24 25.49
CA VAL A 102 0.43 -17.70 24.09
C VAL A 102 1.88 -18.01 23.71
N VAL A 103 2.16 -19.23 23.28
CA VAL A 103 3.50 -19.73 23.00
C VAL A 103 3.61 -20.22 21.54
N PHE A 104 4.56 -19.66 20.80
CA PHE A 104 5.00 -20.14 19.49
C PHE A 104 6.38 -20.76 19.61
N SER A 105 6.47 -22.07 19.43
CA SER A 105 7.68 -22.85 19.66
C SER A 105 8.36 -23.28 18.37
N ASN A 106 9.68 -23.16 18.33
CA ASN A 106 10.52 -23.79 17.31
C ASN A 106 11.05 -25.18 17.72
N ALA A 107 10.82 -25.61 18.96
CA ALA A 107 11.30 -26.89 19.46
C ALA A 107 10.52 -28.07 18.87
N LYS A 108 11.13 -29.26 18.88
CA LYS A 108 10.52 -30.49 18.34
C LYS A 108 9.55 -31.18 19.30
N ASN A 109 9.56 -30.81 20.58
CA ASN A 109 9.00 -31.56 21.70
C ASN A 109 7.51 -31.88 21.53
N TYR A 110 6.72 -30.91 21.09
CA TYR A 110 5.26 -31.04 20.96
C TYR A 110 4.77 -31.21 19.52
N ARG A 111 5.65 -31.33 18.52
CA ARG A 111 5.24 -31.40 17.10
C ARG A 111 4.38 -32.63 16.80
N ARG A 112 4.58 -33.73 17.53
CA ARG A 112 3.81 -34.98 17.40
C ARG A 112 2.63 -35.07 18.36
N ASP A 113 2.45 -34.09 19.23
CA ASP A 113 1.32 -34.10 20.17
C ASP A 113 0.01 -33.90 19.38
N PRO A 114 -1.03 -34.72 19.63
CA PRO A 114 -2.29 -34.67 18.88
C PRO A 114 -3.08 -33.37 19.12
N ILE A 115 -2.91 -32.72 20.27
CA ILE A 115 -3.63 -31.50 20.65
C ILE A 115 -2.78 -30.23 20.44
N VAL A 116 -1.57 -30.36 19.90
CA VAL A 116 -0.70 -29.22 19.57
C VAL A 116 -0.63 -29.03 18.05
N PRO A 117 -1.07 -27.86 17.54
CA PRO A 117 -0.95 -27.53 16.13
C PRO A 117 0.51 -27.51 15.67
N LEU A 118 0.76 -28.10 14.50
CA LEU A 118 2.02 -28.01 13.76
C LEU A 118 1.77 -27.18 12.51
N ILE A 119 2.19 -25.91 12.51
CA ILE A 119 1.75 -24.95 11.50
C ILE A 119 2.92 -24.43 10.67
N VAL A 120 2.75 -24.51 9.36
CA VAL A 120 3.49 -23.70 8.38
C VAL A 120 2.54 -22.57 7.93
N PRO A 121 2.87 -21.30 8.21
CA PRO A 121 1.94 -20.18 8.11
C PRO A 121 1.37 -19.94 6.71
N THR A 122 2.08 -20.37 5.67
CA THR A 122 1.66 -20.20 4.28
C THR A 122 1.00 -21.46 3.71
N VAL A 123 0.68 -22.46 4.54
CA VAL A 123 0.18 -23.78 4.09
C VAL A 123 -1.08 -24.20 4.83
N ASN A 124 -1.02 -24.33 6.16
CA ASN A 124 -2.11 -24.92 6.95
C ASN A 124 -2.59 -24.06 8.14
N PRO A 125 -2.85 -22.74 8.01
CA PRO A 125 -3.39 -21.99 9.15
C PRO A 125 -4.80 -22.42 9.59
N ALA A 126 -5.47 -23.32 8.87
CA ALA A 126 -6.68 -23.99 9.36
C ALA A 126 -6.43 -24.81 10.65
N HIS A 127 -5.20 -25.25 10.90
CA HIS A 127 -4.86 -26.01 12.12
C HIS A 127 -4.94 -25.18 13.39
N PHE A 128 -5.02 -23.84 13.30
CA PHE A 128 -5.35 -22.98 14.44
C PHE A 128 -6.72 -23.33 15.06
N ASN A 129 -7.63 -23.97 14.31
CA ASN A 129 -8.94 -24.40 14.80
C ASN A 129 -8.88 -25.49 15.89
N LEU A 130 -7.70 -26.07 16.15
CA LEU A 130 -7.47 -27.01 17.26
C LEU A 130 -7.28 -26.29 18.62
N ILE A 131 -7.00 -24.98 18.63
CA ILE A 131 -6.76 -24.20 19.85
C ILE A 131 -7.91 -24.28 20.87
N PRO A 132 -9.20 -24.16 20.49
CA PRO A 132 -10.30 -24.29 21.44
C PRO A 132 -10.29 -25.62 22.19
N HIS A 133 -9.94 -26.72 21.51
CA HIS A 133 -9.81 -28.02 22.15
C HIS A 133 -8.60 -28.07 23.09
N GLN A 134 -7.44 -27.59 22.64
CA GLN A 134 -6.25 -27.51 23.51
C GLN A 134 -6.51 -26.68 24.79
N ARG A 135 -7.21 -25.55 24.66
CA ARG A 135 -7.59 -24.70 25.79
C ARG A 135 -8.52 -25.42 26.76
N SER A 136 -9.47 -26.22 26.28
CA SER A 136 -10.38 -26.95 27.16
C SER A 136 -9.65 -28.03 27.97
N ILE A 137 -8.69 -28.74 27.35
CA ILE A 137 -7.87 -29.75 28.02
C ILE A 137 -7.00 -29.12 29.12
N HIS A 138 -6.43 -27.95 28.86
CA HIS A 138 -5.55 -27.26 29.81
C HIS A 138 -6.27 -26.24 30.72
N THR A 139 -7.60 -26.09 30.60
CA THR A 139 -8.40 -25.11 31.35
C THR A 139 -7.89 -23.67 31.20
N LEU A 140 -7.59 -23.27 29.96
CA LEU A 140 -7.01 -21.97 29.61
C LEU A 140 -8.09 -20.99 29.12
N GLN A 141 -7.89 -19.69 29.37
CA GLN A 141 -8.76 -18.63 28.86
C GLN A 141 -8.18 -18.03 27.58
N LYS A 142 -6.88 -17.72 27.61
CA LYS A 142 -6.16 -17.08 26.51
C LYS A 142 -5.04 -17.93 25.94
N GLY A 143 -4.29 -18.63 26.79
CA GLY A 143 -3.07 -19.34 26.43
C GLY A 143 -3.30 -20.43 25.40
N PHE A 144 -2.26 -20.70 24.62
CA PHE A 144 -2.18 -21.85 23.71
C PHE A 144 -0.72 -22.04 23.27
N LEU A 145 -0.40 -23.25 22.82
CA LEU A 145 0.90 -23.63 22.31
C LEU A 145 0.76 -24.05 20.84
N VAL A 146 1.55 -23.43 19.97
CA VAL A 146 1.70 -23.80 18.56
C VAL A 146 3.17 -24.12 18.29
N THR A 147 3.41 -25.17 17.51
CA THR A 147 4.76 -25.53 17.07
C THR A 147 4.96 -25.20 15.60
N ASN A 148 6.13 -24.64 15.30
CA ASN A 148 6.62 -24.49 13.94
C ASN A 148 7.17 -25.83 13.44
N SER A 149 7.04 -26.06 12.14
CA SER A 149 7.61 -27.24 11.48
C SER A 149 9.14 -27.20 11.43
N ASN A 150 9.73 -28.37 11.17
CA ASN A 150 11.09 -28.53 10.72
C ASN A 150 11.38 -27.63 9.50
N CYS A 151 12.59 -27.07 9.46
CA CYS A 151 12.97 -26.07 8.48
C CYS A 151 13.03 -26.59 7.04
N SER A 152 13.28 -27.89 6.85
CA SER A 152 13.21 -28.54 5.54
C SER A 152 11.78 -28.90 5.16
N THR A 153 11.02 -29.53 6.06
CA THR A 153 9.59 -29.82 5.85
C THR A 153 8.82 -28.58 5.41
N THR A 154 9.13 -27.42 6.01
CA THR A 154 8.52 -26.13 5.66
C THR A 154 8.65 -25.81 4.17
N GLY A 155 9.85 -25.95 3.58
CA GLY A 155 10.04 -25.70 2.15
C GLY A 155 9.24 -26.67 1.28
N LEU A 156 9.27 -27.96 1.66
CA LEU A 156 8.56 -29.02 0.95
C LEU A 156 7.04 -28.78 0.92
N VAL A 157 6.39 -28.59 2.07
CA VAL A 157 4.93 -28.49 2.13
C VAL A 157 4.37 -27.24 1.45
N VAL A 158 5.15 -26.14 1.40
CA VAL A 158 4.79 -24.93 0.64
C VAL A 158 4.69 -25.23 -0.86
N ALA A 159 5.57 -26.09 -1.37
CA ALA A 159 5.51 -26.52 -2.76
C ALA A 159 4.39 -27.56 -3.01
N LEU A 160 4.13 -28.44 -2.05
CA LEU A 160 3.20 -29.56 -2.25
C LEU A 160 1.73 -29.17 -2.08
N LYS A 161 1.40 -28.29 -1.11
CA LYS A 161 0.02 -27.93 -0.80
C LYS A 161 -0.77 -27.39 -2.00
N PRO A 162 -0.25 -26.43 -2.80
CA PRO A 162 -0.98 -25.93 -3.96
C PRO A 162 -1.26 -27.03 -5.00
N LEU A 163 -0.33 -27.97 -5.15
CA LEU A 163 -0.47 -29.10 -6.08
C LEU A 163 -1.51 -30.09 -5.60
N GLN A 164 -1.53 -30.39 -4.31
CA GLN A 164 -2.57 -31.24 -3.71
C GLN A 164 -3.95 -30.60 -3.85
N ASP A 165 -4.07 -29.30 -3.59
CA ASP A 165 -5.34 -28.58 -3.67
C ASP A 165 -5.86 -28.50 -5.11
N ALA A 166 -4.98 -28.32 -6.09
CA ALA A 166 -5.37 -28.19 -7.50
C ALA A 166 -5.62 -29.53 -8.20
N PHE A 167 -4.83 -30.56 -7.92
CA PHE A 167 -4.82 -31.81 -8.69
C PHE A 167 -5.26 -33.04 -7.88
N GLY A 168 -5.53 -32.87 -6.59
CA GLY A 168 -5.91 -33.94 -5.67
C GLY A 168 -4.72 -34.65 -5.04
N PRO A 169 -4.94 -35.81 -4.40
CA PRO A 169 -3.94 -36.46 -3.55
C PRO A 169 -2.64 -36.82 -4.28
N LEU A 170 -1.52 -36.62 -3.59
CA LEU A 170 -0.20 -37.08 -4.00
C LEU A 170 -0.01 -38.53 -3.53
N GLU A 171 0.27 -39.47 -4.43
CA GLU A 171 0.45 -40.89 -4.07
C GLU A 171 1.83 -41.14 -3.46
N THR A 172 2.88 -40.54 -4.05
CA THR A 172 4.27 -40.78 -3.64
C THR A 172 5.10 -39.51 -3.77
N ILE A 173 5.91 -39.23 -2.75
CA ILE A 173 6.85 -38.13 -2.69
C ILE A 173 8.23 -38.70 -2.35
N ILE A 174 9.23 -38.34 -3.15
CA ILE A 174 10.64 -38.55 -2.80
C ILE A 174 11.31 -37.19 -2.73
N VAL A 175 11.99 -36.93 -1.62
CA VAL A 175 12.74 -35.69 -1.40
C VAL A 175 14.17 -35.98 -0.97
N GLN A 176 15.12 -35.30 -1.60
CA GLN A 176 16.52 -35.30 -1.19
C GLN A 176 16.93 -33.88 -0.83
N THR A 177 17.41 -33.68 0.39
CA THR A 177 17.75 -32.35 0.91
C THR A 177 19.26 -32.13 0.95
N MET A 178 19.65 -30.90 0.62
CA MET A 178 20.96 -30.31 0.80
C MET A 178 20.78 -29.18 1.79
N GLN A 179 20.87 -29.52 3.08
CA GLN A 179 20.63 -28.61 4.18
C GLN A 179 21.87 -27.78 4.52
N ALA A 180 21.62 -26.50 4.76
CA ALA A 180 22.60 -25.54 5.25
C ALA A 180 23.08 -25.86 6.68
N ILE A 181 24.30 -25.42 7.00
CA ILE A 181 24.96 -25.63 8.29
C ILE A 181 24.27 -24.91 9.45
N SER A 182 23.59 -23.79 9.19
CA SER A 182 22.86 -23.06 10.23
C SER A 182 21.70 -23.85 10.83
N GLY A 183 21.22 -24.89 10.15
CA GLY A 183 20.22 -25.83 10.66
C GLY A 183 20.71 -26.68 11.84
N ALA A 184 22.02 -26.80 12.06
CA ALA A 184 22.59 -27.54 13.20
C ALA A 184 22.67 -26.69 14.49
N GLY A 185 22.17 -25.45 14.49
CA GLY A 185 22.39 -24.50 15.60
C GLY A 185 23.82 -23.99 15.66
N TYR A 186 24.21 -23.31 16.75
CA TYR A 186 25.60 -22.89 16.99
C TYR A 186 26.21 -23.75 18.11
N PRO A 187 27.46 -24.25 17.99
CA PRO A 187 28.48 -23.92 16.98
C PRO A 187 28.26 -24.54 15.59
N GLY A 188 27.22 -25.36 15.44
CA GLY A 188 26.87 -25.99 14.16
C GLY A 188 27.76 -27.18 13.85
N VAL A 189 27.96 -27.44 12.57
CA VAL A 189 28.89 -28.48 12.10
C VAL A 189 30.31 -27.94 12.12
N SER A 190 31.26 -28.74 12.61
CA SER A 190 32.68 -28.38 12.61
C SER A 190 33.14 -27.99 11.20
N SER A 191 34.01 -26.97 11.11
CA SER A 191 34.60 -26.57 9.83
C SER A 191 35.35 -27.73 9.16
N LEU A 192 36.02 -28.58 9.94
CA LEU A 192 36.72 -29.76 9.42
C LEU A 192 35.77 -30.81 8.84
N ASP A 193 34.54 -30.87 9.35
CA ASP A 193 33.58 -31.89 8.92
C ASP A 193 32.80 -31.45 7.68
N ILE A 194 32.71 -30.14 7.38
CA ILE A 194 31.84 -29.62 6.31
C ILE A 194 32.58 -28.97 5.13
N PHE A 195 33.77 -28.39 5.32
CA PHE A 195 34.50 -27.83 4.18
C PHE A 195 34.97 -28.95 3.26
N ASP A 196 34.72 -28.79 1.96
CA ASP A 196 35.00 -29.80 0.93
C ASP A 196 34.30 -31.16 1.19
N ASN A 197 33.18 -31.15 1.90
CA ASN A 197 32.47 -32.38 2.29
C ASN A 197 30.94 -32.26 2.14
N VAL A 198 30.27 -33.41 2.09
CA VAL A 198 28.81 -33.55 2.18
C VAL A 198 28.51 -34.62 3.21
N ILE A 199 27.75 -34.29 4.25
CA ILE A 199 27.45 -35.21 5.35
C ILE A 199 26.09 -35.85 5.10
N PRO A 200 26.01 -37.18 4.87
CA PRO A 200 24.77 -37.85 4.49
C PRO A 200 23.87 -38.22 5.67
N PHE A 201 24.21 -37.79 6.89
CA PHE A 201 23.47 -38.14 8.09
C PHE A 201 23.15 -36.90 8.93
N ILE A 202 21.85 -36.72 9.20
CA ILE A 202 21.34 -35.71 10.11
C ILE A 202 20.36 -36.40 11.06
N SER A 203 20.71 -36.46 12.34
CA SER A 203 19.97 -37.25 13.34
C SER A 203 18.48 -36.89 13.41
N GLY A 204 17.64 -37.89 13.14
CA GLY A 204 16.18 -37.81 13.24
C GLY A 204 15.52 -36.92 12.19
N GLU A 205 16.24 -36.46 11.17
CA GLU A 205 15.74 -35.48 10.21
C GLU A 205 14.82 -36.09 9.16
N GLU A 206 15.14 -37.29 8.69
CA GLU A 206 14.37 -38.02 7.69
C GLU A 206 12.99 -38.40 8.27
N GLU A 207 12.95 -38.98 9.46
CA GLU A 207 11.69 -39.38 10.12
C GLU A 207 10.85 -38.16 10.55
N LYS A 208 11.50 -37.00 10.77
CA LYS A 208 10.78 -35.74 10.99
C LYS A 208 10.15 -35.25 9.70
N MET A 209 10.89 -35.20 8.60
CA MET A 209 10.36 -34.74 7.32
C MET A 209 9.18 -35.60 6.86
N GLU A 210 9.32 -36.91 6.96
CA GLU A 210 8.27 -37.85 6.56
C GLU A 210 7.01 -37.66 7.41
N TYR A 211 7.13 -37.68 8.73
CA TYR A 211 5.98 -37.55 9.62
C TYR A 211 5.32 -36.16 9.57
N GLU A 212 6.12 -35.09 9.66
CA GLU A 212 5.59 -33.72 9.71
C GLU A 212 4.89 -33.34 8.40
N THR A 213 5.40 -33.80 7.24
CA THR A 213 4.73 -33.57 5.94
C THR A 213 3.32 -34.13 5.95
N LEU A 214 3.13 -35.36 6.45
CA LEU A 214 1.80 -36.00 6.51
C LEU A 214 0.88 -35.31 7.51
N LYS A 215 1.40 -34.82 8.64
CA LYS A 215 0.60 -34.06 9.62
C LYS A 215 0.15 -32.73 9.04
N ILE A 216 1.03 -31.99 8.36
CA ILE A 216 0.77 -30.63 7.85
C ILE A 216 -0.17 -30.64 6.64
N LEU A 217 0.01 -31.59 5.71
CA LEU A 217 -0.85 -31.74 4.54
C LEU A 217 -2.19 -32.42 4.85
N GLY A 218 -2.30 -33.04 6.02
CA GLY A 218 -3.54 -33.61 6.53
C GLY A 218 -4.50 -32.57 7.12
N ASP A 219 -5.75 -32.96 7.25
CA ASP A 219 -6.81 -32.13 7.81
C ASP A 219 -7.02 -32.40 9.32
N LEU A 220 -7.78 -31.52 9.98
CA LEU A 220 -8.30 -31.82 11.31
C LEU A 220 -9.40 -32.89 11.22
N ASN A 221 -9.60 -33.65 12.30
CA ASN A 221 -10.79 -34.49 12.40
C ASN A 221 -12.08 -33.64 12.41
N SER A 222 -13.25 -34.29 12.21
CA SER A 222 -14.55 -33.60 12.10
C SER A 222 -14.85 -32.72 13.32
N ASP A 223 -14.35 -33.12 14.48
CA ASP A 223 -14.63 -32.49 15.77
C ASP A 223 -13.56 -31.45 16.14
N GLN A 224 -12.55 -31.25 15.28
CA GLN A 224 -11.43 -30.31 15.47
C GLN A 224 -10.65 -30.55 16.78
N THR A 225 -10.53 -31.80 17.20
CA THR A 225 -9.83 -32.23 18.42
C THR A 225 -8.47 -32.87 18.16
N GLU A 226 -8.17 -33.25 16.92
CA GLU A 226 -6.87 -33.79 16.55
C GLU A 226 -6.52 -33.50 15.08
N CYS A 227 -5.22 -33.44 14.76
CA CYS A 227 -4.74 -33.46 13.37
C CYS A 227 -4.67 -34.90 12.86
N LYS A 228 -5.33 -35.20 11.74
CA LYS A 228 -5.22 -36.49 11.07
C LYS A 228 -4.00 -36.49 10.15
N LEU A 229 -3.18 -37.53 10.27
CA LEU A 229 -2.09 -37.77 9.30
C LEU A 229 -2.70 -38.10 7.94
N LEU A 230 -2.12 -37.55 6.89
CA LEU A 230 -2.47 -37.90 5.52
C LEU A 230 -2.07 -39.36 5.23
N ASP A 231 -3.06 -40.24 5.10
CA ASP A 231 -2.92 -41.68 4.89
C ASP A 231 -2.81 -42.08 3.41
N SER A 232 -3.21 -41.17 2.51
CA SER A 232 -3.19 -41.42 1.06
C SER A 232 -1.83 -41.25 0.36
N THR A 233 -0.79 -40.87 1.11
CA THR A 233 0.50 -40.42 0.58
C THR A 233 1.66 -41.15 1.23
N ASN A 234 2.55 -41.69 0.41
CA ASN A 234 3.84 -42.22 0.88
C ASN A 234 4.95 -41.18 0.64
N ILE A 235 5.77 -40.92 1.65
CA ILE A 235 6.92 -40.02 1.55
C ILE A 235 8.19 -40.74 1.98
N SER A 236 9.28 -40.50 1.25
CA SER A 236 10.63 -40.92 1.62
C SER A 236 11.58 -39.74 1.53
N ALA A 237 12.34 -39.49 2.60
CA ALA A 237 13.29 -38.41 2.69
C ALA A 237 14.74 -38.91 2.77
N THR A 238 15.67 -38.18 2.17
CA THR A 238 17.12 -38.36 2.38
C THR A 238 17.75 -37.02 2.72
N CYS A 239 18.38 -36.92 3.89
CA CYS A 239 18.81 -35.62 4.42
C CYS A 239 20.32 -35.45 4.52
N ASN A 240 20.88 -34.50 3.77
CA ASN A 240 22.31 -34.27 3.69
C ASN A 240 22.68 -32.86 4.14
N ARG A 241 23.83 -32.68 4.78
CA ARG A 241 24.40 -31.37 5.09
C ARG A 241 25.42 -30.99 4.02
N VAL A 242 25.37 -29.73 3.58
CA VAL A 242 26.29 -29.16 2.58
C VAL A 242 26.94 -27.87 3.10
N PRO A 243 28.08 -27.43 2.53
CA PRO A 243 28.79 -26.20 2.93
C PRO A 243 28.08 -24.91 2.47
N VAL A 244 26.82 -24.77 2.84
CA VAL A 244 25.97 -23.61 2.62
C VAL A 244 25.61 -23.01 3.96
N ILE A 245 25.80 -21.69 4.14
CA ILE A 245 25.56 -21.00 5.42
C ILE A 245 24.07 -21.05 5.80
N ASP A 246 23.21 -20.57 4.90
CA ASP A 246 21.75 -20.50 5.03
C ASP A 246 21.11 -20.84 3.68
N GLY A 247 19.95 -21.48 3.71
CA GLY A 247 19.18 -21.92 2.55
C GLY A 247 19.22 -23.44 2.38
N HIS A 248 18.09 -24.12 2.54
CA HIS A 248 17.96 -25.55 2.26
C HIS A 248 17.47 -25.75 0.83
N THR A 249 18.25 -26.47 0.03
CA THR A 249 17.85 -26.86 -1.33
C THR A 249 17.31 -28.28 -1.30
N GLU A 250 16.19 -28.52 -1.97
CA GLU A 250 15.58 -29.86 -2.01
C GLU A 250 15.24 -30.25 -3.44
N CYS A 251 15.57 -31.49 -3.80
CA CYS A 251 15.20 -32.13 -5.05
C CYS A 251 13.99 -33.01 -4.79
N VAL A 252 12.86 -32.67 -5.40
CA VAL A 252 11.57 -33.32 -5.14
C VAL A 252 11.09 -34.04 -6.40
N SER A 253 10.63 -35.26 -6.25
CA SER A 253 9.89 -36.02 -7.28
C SER A 253 8.56 -36.48 -6.71
N ILE A 254 7.48 -36.28 -7.47
CA ILE A 254 6.12 -36.59 -7.04
C ILE A 254 5.36 -37.42 -8.06
N LYS A 255 4.46 -38.27 -7.56
CA LYS A 255 3.45 -39.00 -8.33
C LYS A 255 2.06 -38.63 -7.83
N PHE A 256 1.18 -38.30 -8.76
CA PHE A 256 -0.21 -37.97 -8.49
C PHE A 256 -1.06 -39.24 -8.47
N LYS A 257 -2.00 -39.32 -7.52
CA LYS A 257 -2.97 -40.41 -7.48
C LYS A 257 -3.95 -40.34 -8.64
N ASN A 258 -4.36 -39.12 -9.00
CA ASN A 258 -5.26 -38.87 -10.12
C ASN A 258 -4.48 -38.92 -11.45
N GLN A 259 -5.09 -39.54 -12.46
CA GLN A 259 -4.49 -39.76 -13.77
C GLN A 259 -5.43 -39.24 -14.87
N PRO A 260 -4.91 -38.63 -15.96
CA PRO A 260 -3.49 -38.37 -16.24
C PRO A 260 -2.88 -37.30 -15.31
N PRO A 261 -1.55 -37.29 -15.11
CA PRO A 261 -0.93 -36.31 -14.25
C PRO A 261 -0.85 -34.95 -14.95
N PRO A 262 -0.81 -33.84 -14.18
CA PRO A 262 -0.63 -32.50 -14.75
C PRO A 262 0.70 -32.36 -15.48
N THR A 263 0.69 -31.51 -16.51
CA THR A 263 1.88 -31.12 -17.26
C THR A 263 2.79 -30.21 -16.43
N PRO A 264 4.10 -30.13 -16.74
CA PRO A 264 5.00 -29.19 -16.06
C PRO A 264 4.54 -27.73 -16.11
N GLN A 265 3.87 -27.33 -17.19
CA GLN A 265 3.35 -25.96 -17.31
C GLN A 265 2.16 -25.71 -16.38
N GLU A 266 1.25 -26.67 -16.22
CA GLU A 266 0.14 -26.56 -15.26
C GLU A 266 0.66 -26.50 -13.82
N ILE A 267 1.71 -27.27 -13.49
CA ILE A 267 2.40 -27.19 -12.21
C ILE A 267 2.96 -25.78 -11.98
N ILE A 268 3.69 -25.23 -12.95
CA ILE A 268 4.25 -23.87 -12.86
C ILE A 268 3.14 -22.84 -12.62
N ASN A 269 2.05 -22.94 -13.37
CA ASN A 269 0.93 -21.99 -13.27
C ASN A 269 0.27 -22.03 -11.89
N VAL A 270 0.02 -23.23 -11.33
CA VAL A 270 -0.56 -23.39 -9.99
C VAL A 270 0.38 -22.86 -8.91
N LEU A 271 1.67 -23.13 -9.02
CA LEU A 271 2.66 -22.65 -8.06
C LEU A 271 2.82 -21.12 -8.12
N ASP A 272 2.87 -20.52 -9.31
CA ASP A 272 3.05 -19.07 -9.45
C ASP A 272 1.80 -18.26 -9.05
N SER A 273 0.61 -18.85 -9.19
CA SER A 273 -0.66 -18.23 -8.81
C SER A 273 -1.07 -18.49 -7.36
N TYR A 274 -0.28 -19.25 -6.60
CA TYR A 274 -0.62 -19.61 -5.23
C TYR A 274 -0.63 -18.38 -4.31
N VAL A 275 -1.77 -18.19 -3.64
CA VAL A 275 -1.95 -17.15 -2.60
C VAL A 275 -2.34 -17.85 -1.30
N SER A 276 -1.48 -17.72 -0.29
CA SER A 276 -1.74 -18.30 1.03
C SER A 276 -2.74 -17.49 1.84
N GLU A 277 -3.36 -18.12 2.83
CA GLU A 277 -4.27 -17.44 3.76
C GLU A 277 -3.58 -16.28 4.51
N ALA A 278 -2.30 -16.44 4.86
CA ALA A 278 -1.51 -15.37 5.50
C ALA A 278 -1.44 -14.09 4.64
N GLN A 279 -1.31 -14.25 3.32
CA GLN A 279 -1.34 -13.13 2.36
C GLN A 279 -2.75 -12.53 2.25
N GLN A 280 -3.79 -13.37 2.19
CA GLN A 280 -5.18 -12.90 2.10
C GLN A 280 -5.61 -12.09 3.32
N ILE A 281 -5.13 -12.47 4.50
CA ILE A 281 -5.38 -11.75 5.76
C ILE A 281 -4.58 -10.44 5.84
N GLY A 282 -3.53 -10.28 5.03
CA GLY A 282 -2.67 -9.09 5.05
C GLY A 282 -1.69 -9.06 6.22
N CYS A 283 -1.17 -10.22 6.61
CA CYS A 283 -0.13 -10.33 7.64
C CYS A 283 1.13 -9.57 7.20
N HIS A 284 1.76 -8.82 8.12
CA HIS A 284 2.89 -7.94 7.80
C HIS A 284 4.09 -8.69 7.21
N SER A 285 4.42 -9.85 7.78
CA SER A 285 5.55 -10.67 7.33
C SER A 285 5.19 -11.59 6.16
N ALA A 286 3.95 -11.61 5.68
CA ALA A 286 3.57 -12.42 4.53
C ALA A 286 4.24 -11.86 3.25
N PRO A 287 4.94 -12.70 2.46
CA PRO A 287 5.61 -12.22 1.26
C PRO A 287 4.58 -11.87 0.18
N ASN A 288 4.94 -10.95 -0.73
CA ASN A 288 4.11 -10.63 -1.90
C ASN A 288 3.82 -11.87 -2.77
N LYS A 289 4.78 -12.80 -2.85
CA LYS A 289 4.62 -14.12 -3.47
C LYS A 289 5.14 -15.19 -2.52
N CYS A 290 4.31 -16.13 -2.08
CA CYS A 290 4.77 -17.28 -1.27
C CYS A 290 5.71 -18.19 -2.05
N ILE A 291 5.49 -18.34 -3.36
CA ILE A 291 6.28 -19.17 -4.25
C ILE A 291 6.81 -18.32 -5.39
N ILE A 292 8.11 -18.42 -5.66
CA ILE A 292 8.76 -17.71 -6.77
C ILE A 292 9.31 -18.73 -7.74
N ILE A 293 8.82 -18.71 -8.97
CA ILE A 293 9.30 -19.58 -10.05
C ILE A 293 10.55 -18.99 -10.70
N ARG A 294 11.56 -19.83 -10.90
CA ARG A 294 12.75 -19.53 -11.70
C ARG A 294 12.78 -20.44 -12.92
N ASN A 295 12.85 -19.81 -14.09
CA ASN A 295 12.91 -20.49 -15.38
C ASN A 295 14.34 -20.78 -15.83
N ASP A 296 15.33 -20.10 -15.24
CA ASP A 296 16.74 -20.32 -15.57
C ASP A 296 17.17 -21.75 -15.18
N ASP A 297 17.99 -22.36 -16.04
CA ASP A 297 18.39 -23.76 -15.88
C ASP A 297 19.20 -24.04 -14.61
N ASP A 298 19.90 -23.03 -14.07
CA ASP A 298 20.80 -23.13 -12.93
C ASP A 298 20.19 -22.61 -11.62
N ARG A 299 18.86 -22.41 -11.57
CA ARG A 299 18.16 -21.86 -10.40
C ARG A 299 17.16 -22.87 -9.80
N PRO A 300 16.90 -22.83 -8.48
CA PRO A 300 17.38 -21.85 -7.49
C PRO A 300 18.78 -22.13 -6.94
N GLN A 301 19.44 -21.10 -6.40
CA GLN A 301 20.74 -21.20 -5.71
C GLN A 301 20.71 -20.52 -4.33
N PRO A 302 21.20 -21.16 -3.25
CA PRO A 302 21.17 -20.58 -1.91
C PRO A 302 21.75 -19.16 -1.84
N ARG A 303 22.90 -18.91 -2.48
CA ARG A 303 23.56 -17.60 -2.46
C ARG A 303 22.73 -16.49 -3.12
N LEU A 304 21.94 -16.82 -4.14
CA LEU A 304 21.23 -15.86 -4.98
C LEU A 304 19.76 -15.69 -4.58
N ASP A 305 19.13 -16.76 -4.09
CA ASP A 305 17.67 -16.84 -3.97
C ASP A 305 17.14 -16.94 -2.54
N ARG A 306 17.97 -17.26 -1.54
CA ARG A 306 17.46 -17.55 -0.19
C ARG A 306 16.73 -16.36 0.45
N ASN A 307 17.04 -15.13 0.02
CA ASN A 307 16.44 -13.90 0.55
C ASN A 307 15.24 -13.43 -0.29
N ASN A 308 14.79 -14.19 -1.29
CA ASN A 308 13.59 -13.84 -2.04
C ASN A 308 12.38 -13.71 -1.09
N GLY A 309 11.58 -12.65 -1.27
CA GLY A 309 10.50 -12.28 -0.35
C GLY A 309 10.97 -12.10 1.09
N ASP A 310 12.13 -11.45 1.27
CA ASP A 310 12.80 -11.25 2.57
C ASP A 310 13.06 -12.55 3.35
N GLY A 311 13.19 -13.67 2.62
CA GLY A 311 13.39 -15.00 3.19
C GLY A 311 12.10 -15.72 3.60
N TYR A 312 10.93 -15.13 3.32
CA TYR A 312 9.61 -15.74 3.55
C TYR A 312 9.05 -16.48 2.32
N SER A 313 9.68 -16.37 1.14
CA SER A 313 9.27 -17.11 -0.05
C SER A 313 10.04 -18.42 -0.24
N VAL A 314 9.39 -19.42 -0.82
CA VAL A 314 10.05 -20.61 -1.37
C VAL A 314 10.32 -20.39 -2.84
N THR A 315 11.57 -20.54 -3.26
CA THR A 315 11.94 -20.41 -4.68
C THR A 315 11.95 -21.78 -5.32
N ILE A 316 11.22 -21.97 -6.42
CA ILE A 316 11.12 -23.23 -7.14
C ILE A 316 11.65 -23.05 -8.56
N GLY A 317 12.44 -23.99 -9.04
CA GLY A 317 12.93 -24.03 -10.41
C GLY A 317 13.00 -25.46 -10.91
N ARG A 318 13.53 -25.64 -12.12
CA ARG A 318 13.78 -26.97 -12.70
C ARG A 318 12.52 -27.85 -12.83
N VAL A 319 11.32 -27.27 -12.91
CA VAL A 319 10.05 -28.02 -13.00
C VAL A 319 9.98 -28.77 -14.33
N ARG A 320 9.88 -30.10 -14.28
CA ARG A 320 9.89 -30.96 -15.48
C ARG A 320 9.25 -32.32 -15.23
N LYS A 321 8.98 -33.04 -16.32
CA LYS A 321 8.53 -34.43 -16.26
C LYS A 321 9.60 -35.31 -15.58
N CYS A 322 9.15 -36.22 -14.73
CA CYS A 322 9.98 -37.29 -14.21
C CYS A 322 9.80 -38.55 -15.07
N ASN A 323 10.87 -39.34 -15.24
CA ASN A 323 10.81 -40.57 -16.03
C ASN A 323 10.36 -41.78 -15.20
N VAL A 324 10.36 -41.65 -13.87
CA VAL A 324 9.99 -42.69 -12.91
C VAL A 324 8.68 -42.33 -12.21
N PHE A 325 8.53 -41.06 -11.84
CA PHE A 325 7.30 -40.48 -11.30
C PHE A 325 6.66 -39.56 -12.34
N ASP A 326 5.80 -38.62 -11.93
CA ASP A 326 5.13 -37.72 -12.87
C ASP A 326 5.92 -36.42 -13.08
N ILE A 327 6.26 -35.75 -11.97
CA ILE A 327 6.88 -34.42 -11.97
C ILE A 327 8.08 -34.41 -11.02
N LYS A 328 9.12 -33.63 -11.38
CA LYS A 328 10.23 -33.31 -10.49
C LYS A 328 10.64 -31.85 -10.60
N PHE A 329 11.11 -31.28 -9.49
CA PHE A 329 11.54 -29.88 -9.39
C PHE A 329 12.57 -29.71 -8.28
N THR A 330 13.17 -28.52 -8.22
CA THR A 330 14.10 -28.13 -7.16
C THR A 330 13.53 -26.93 -6.43
N LEU A 331 13.53 -26.96 -5.10
CA LEU A 331 13.09 -25.84 -4.27
C LEU A 331 14.23 -25.34 -3.37
N LEU A 332 14.10 -24.09 -2.93
CA LEU A 332 14.98 -23.45 -1.95
C LEU A 332 14.15 -22.70 -0.91
N VAL A 333 14.45 -22.91 0.37
CA VAL A 333 13.82 -22.22 1.50
C VAL A 333 14.85 -21.64 2.47
N HIS A 334 14.57 -20.45 3.03
CA HIS A 334 15.41 -19.87 4.08
C HIS A 334 15.15 -20.55 5.42
N ASN A 335 16.07 -21.43 5.85
CA ASN A 335 15.87 -22.31 7.00
C ASN A 335 15.78 -21.59 8.36
N THR A 336 16.37 -20.40 8.51
CA THR A 336 16.28 -19.63 9.78
C THR A 336 15.21 -18.54 9.79
N ILE A 337 14.59 -18.23 8.64
CA ILE A 337 13.50 -17.23 8.53
C ILE A 337 12.19 -18.01 8.40
N LEU A 338 11.77 -18.37 7.18
CA LEU A 338 10.54 -19.16 6.99
C LEU A 338 10.61 -20.52 7.71
N GLY A 339 11.77 -21.16 7.72
CA GLY A 339 11.97 -22.44 8.41
C GLY A 339 12.13 -22.34 9.93
N ALA A 340 12.23 -21.12 10.50
CA ALA A 340 12.38 -20.97 11.95
C ALA A 340 11.67 -19.71 12.51
N ALA A 341 12.42 -18.63 12.77
CA ALA A 341 11.93 -17.50 13.55
C ALA A 341 10.84 -16.70 12.81
N GLY A 342 11.00 -16.52 11.50
CA GLY A 342 10.00 -15.86 10.66
C GLY A 342 8.68 -16.62 10.65
N SER A 343 8.71 -17.95 10.63
CA SER A 343 7.52 -18.81 10.76
C SER A 343 6.74 -18.51 12.04
N GLY A 344 7.45 -18.43 13.17
CA GLY A 344 6.84 -18.13 14.47
C GLY A 344 6.18 -16.76 14.50
N ILE A 345 6.86 -15.74 13.96
CA ILE A 345 6.32 -14.37 13.86
C ILE A 345 5.05 -14.35 12.99
N LEU A 346 5.12 -14.96 11.80
CA LEU A 346 3.97 -14.98 10.88
C LEU A 346 2.79 -15.80 11.44
N ASN A 347 3.06 -16.91 12.15
CA ASN A 347 2.04 -17.63 12.90
C ASN A 347 1.39 -16.76 13.99
N ALA A 348 2.16 -15.93 14.69
CA ALA A 348 1.63 -14.98 15.67
C ALA A 348 0.78 -13.88 15.02
N GLU A 349 1.18 -13.37 13.86
CA GLU A 349 0.38 -12.41 13.08
C GLU A 349 -0.96 -13.01 12.65
N ILE A 350 -0.94 -14.25 12.15
CA ILE A 350 -2.17 -14.96 11.77
C ILE A 350 -3.06 -15.17 12.99
N ALA A 351 -2.50 -15.60 14.12
CA ALA A 351 -3.28 -15.80 15.34
C ALA A 351 -3.92 -14.50 15.83
N LEU A 352 -3.19 -13.37 15.79
CA LEU A 352 -3.74 -12.05 16.08
C LEU A 352 -4.89 -11.70 15.13
N ALA A 353 -4.71 -11.95 13.84
CA ALA A 353 -5.73 -11.61 12.84
C ALA A 353 -6.96 -12.53 12.86
N LYS A 354 -6.79 -13.82 13.22
CA LYS A 354 -7.86 -14.83 13.31
C LYS A 354 -8.67 -14.79 14.62
N GLY A 355 -8.43 -13.84 15.51
CA GLY A 355 -9.23 -13.70 16.72
C GLY A 355 -8.53 -14.02 18.04
N VAL A 356 -7.27 -13.62 18.19
CA VAL A 356 -6.96 -12.89 19.43
C VAL A 356 -7.62 -11.53 19.27
N GLU A 357 -8.54 -11.20 20.19
CA GLU A 357 -9.34 -9.97 20.25
C GLU A 357 -8.69 -8.76 19.53
N ILE A 358 -9.31 -8.28 18.46
CA ILE A 358 -8.89 -7.08 17.74
C ILE A 358 -9.60 -5.85 18.30
N GLN A 359 -8.91 -4.71 18.23
CA GLN A 359 -9.46 -3.42 18.61
C GLN A 359 -9.67 -2.56 17.36
N VAL A 360 -10.90 -2.10 17.14
CA VAL A 360 -11.23 -1.12 16.09
C VAL A 360 -11.71 0.18 16.70
N ASN A 361 -11.31 1.31 16.12
CA ASN A 361 -11.77 2.64 16.55
C ASN A 361 -12.44 3.33 15.36
N GLY A 362 -13.47 4.13 15.61
CA GLY A 362 -14.15 4.84 14.55
C GLY A 362 -15.46 5.48 15.01
N TRP A 363 -16.27 5.89 14.05
CA TRP A 363 -17.57 6.50 14.30
C TRP A 363 -18.70 5.60 13.83
N ILE A 364 -19.75 5.55 14.63
CA ILE A 364 -20.97 4.82 14.30
C ILE A 364 -21.68 5.50 13.13
N ARG A 365 -21.86 4.75 12.04
CA ARG A 365 -22.63 5.18 10.85
C ARG A 365 -24.10 4.86 11.00
N THR A 366 -24.41 3.67 11.47
CA THR A 366 -25.78 3.20 11.70
C THR A 366 -25.80 2.18 12.82
N VAL A 367 -26.89 2.12 13.58
CA VAL A 367 -27.18 1.05 14.54
C VAL A 367 -28.57 0.51 14.22
N ARG A 368 -28.72 -0.82 14.20
CA ARG A 368 -29.99 -1.52 14.01
C ARG A 368 -30.15 -2.55 15.12
N ILE A 369 -31.15 -2.37 15.96
CA ILE A 369 -31.46 -3.27 17.08
C ILE A 369 -32.48 -4.30 16.59
N GLN A 370 -32.15 -5.59 16.71
CA GLN A 370 -33.10 -6.69 16.46
C GLN A 370 -33.40 -7.45 17.76
N LYS A 371 -34.26 -8.47 17.66
CA LYS A 371 -34.79 -9.19 18.83
C LYS A 371 -33.68 -9.79 19.71
N ASN A 372 -32.67 -10.40 19.10
CA ASN A 372 -31.62 -11.14 19.81
C ASN A 372 -30.21 -10.54 19.67
N VAL A 373 -29.94 -9.82 18.58
CA VAL A 373 -28.63 -9.24 18.26
C VAL A 373 -28.80 -7.84 17.70
N SER A 374 -27.78 -7.00 17.87
CA SER A 374 -27.73 -5.67 17.28
C SER A 374 -26.59 -5.55 16.30
N PHE A 375 -26.81 -4.78 15.23
CA PHE A 375 -25.81 -4.53 14.20
C PHE A 375 -25.46 -3.05 14.21
N ALA A 376 -24.17 -2.75 14.34
CA ALA A 376 -23.63 -1.42 14.09
C ALA A 376 -22.72 -1.45 12.86
N SER A 377 -22.68 -0.34 12.15
CA SER A 377 -21.66 -0.08 11.13
C SER A 377 -20.70 0.96 11.69
N ILE A 378 -19.41 0.60 11.80
CA ILE A 378 -18.33 1.50 12.22
C ILE A 378 -17.49 1.90 11.01
N ASN A 379 -17.10 3.16 10.93
CA ASN A 379 -16.24 3.65 9.86
C ASN A 379 -15.27 4.70 10.42
N ASP A 380 -14.02 4.60 10.01
CA ASP A 380 -12.91 5.46 10.43
C ASP A 380 -12.43 6.39 9.30
N GLY A 381 -13.06 6.33 8.13
CA GLY A 381 -12.72 7.13 6.94
C GLY A 381 -11.67 6.49 6.04
N SER A 382 -11.00 5.40 6.46
CA SER A 382 -9.97 4.71 5.67
C SER A 382 -10.52 4.11 4.38
N SER A 383 -11.79 3.72 4.36
CA SER A 383 -12.48 3.21 3.19
C SER A 383 -13.94 3.71 3.15
N LEU A 384 -14.56 3.57 1.98
CA LEU A 384 -15.97 3.92 1.78
C LEU A 384 -16.90 3.01 2.60
N LYS A 385 -16.63 1.71 2.61
CA LYS A 385 -17.43 0.73 3.35
C LYS A 385 -17.05 0.76 4.83
N GLY A 386 -18.05 0.66 5.70
CA GLY A 386 -17.82 0.46 7.13
C GLY A 386 -17.58 -1.02 7.45
N LEU A 387 -17.02 -1.29 8.62
CA LEU A 387 -17.00 -2.62 9.20
C LEU A 387 -18.33 -2.87 9.92
N GLN A 388 -18.92 -4.05 9.72
CA GLN A 388 -20.07 -4.50 10.50
C GLN A 388 -19.60 -5.00 11.87
N ALA A 389 -20.28 -4.56 12.92
CA ALA A 389 -20.06 -5.00 14.30
C ALA A 389 -21.36 -5.56 14.87
N ILE A 390 -21.28 -6.76 15.45
CA ILE A 390 -22.38 -7.41 16.17
C ILE A 390 -22.22 -7.12 17.65
N LEU A 391 -23.27 -6.58 18.24
CA LEU A 391 -23.30 -6.04 19.59
C LEU A 391 -24.45 -6.64 20.39
N SER A 392 -24.32 -6.60 21.71
CA SER A 392 -25.45 -6.80 22.63
C SER A 392 -26.49 -5.69 22.43
N ASN A 393 -27.76 -6.00 22.68
CA ASN A 393 -28.83 -5.01 22.63
C ASN A 393 -28.66 -3.90 23.70
N GLU A 394 -27.97 -4.19 24.81
CA GLU A 394 -27.70 -3.21 25.85
C GLU A 394 -26.66 -2.19 25.41
N ASP A 395 -25.60 -2.63 24.75
CA ASP A 395 -24.57 -1.72 24.26
C ASP A 395 -25.05 -0.93 23.06
N ALA A 396 -25.79 -1.56 22.15
CA ALA A 396 -26.35 -0.89 20.99
C ALA A 396 -27.30 0.27 21.35
N LYS A 397 -28.04 0.17 22.46
CA LYS A 397 -28.92 1.25 22.94
C LYS A 397 -28.17 2.51 23.37
N LYS A 398 -26.89 2.40 23.71
CA LYS A 398 -26.03 3.52 24.10
C LYS A 398 -25.41 4.23 22.89
N LEU A 399 -25.55 3.67 21.69
CA LEU A 399 -24.89 4.14 20.48
C LEU A 399 -25.87 4.88 19.57
N THR A 400 -25.44 6.04 19.09
CA THR A 400 -26.15 6.86 18.10
C THR A 400 -25.27 7.12 16.88
N THR A 401 -25.87 7.55 15.77
CA THR A 401 -25.12 8.01 14.58
C THR A 401 -24.15 9.12 14.98
N GLY A 402 -22.86 8.94 14.66
CA GLY A 402 -21.80 9.89 14.98
C GLY A 402 -21.09 9.62 16.31
N THR A 403 -21.54 8.68 17.13
CA THR A 403 -20.84 8.28 18.37
C THR A 403 -19.44 7.77 18.03
N CYS A 404 -18.41 8.25 18.75
CA CYS A 404 -17.05 7.76 18.64
C CYS A 404 -16.85 6.59 19.59
N VAL A 405 -16.40 5.45 19.05
CA VAL A 405 -16.27 4.21 19.80
C VAL A 405 -14.92 3.56 19.58
N ARG A 406 -14.54 2.76 20.57
CA ARG A 406 -13.55 1.70 20.48
C ARG A 406 -14.25 0.38 20.78
N LEU A 407 -14.18 -0.54 19.83
CA LEU A 407 -14.77 -1.87 19.95
C LEU A 407 -13.66 -2.89 20.04
N HIS A 408 -13.77 -3.79 21.01
CA HIS A 408 -12.91 -4.97 21.11
C HIS A 408 -13.73 -6.21 20.76
N GLY A 409 -13.20 -7.08 19.91
CA GLY A 409 -13.94 -8.24 19.46
C GLY A 409 -13.15 -9.15 18.55
N VAL A 410 -13.81 -10.20 18.06
CA VAL A 410 -13.22 -11.17 17.14
C VAL A 410 -13.77 -10.95 15.74
N LEU A 411 -12.88 -10.80 14.75
CA LEU A 411 -13.29 -10.71 13.35
C LEU A 411 -13.62 -12.12 12.85
N VAL A 412 -14.85 -12.33 12.41
CA VAL A 412 -15.35 -13.62 11.91
C VAL A 412 -15.88 -13.48 10.49
N ASP A 413 -16.04 -14.60 9.79
CA ASP A 413 -16.78 -14.65 8.54
C ASP A 413 -18.25 -14.26 8.78
N SER A 414 -18.74 -13.35 7.95
CA SER A 414 -20.12 -12.90 8.04
C SER A 414 -21.07 -13.93 7.45
N ILE A 415 -22.18 -14.16 8.15
CA ILE A 415 -23.28 -15.01 7.65
C ILE A 415 -24.09 -14.26 6.57
N GLY A 416 -24.04 -12.93 6.57
CA GLY A 416 -24.75 -12.07 5.61
C GLY A 416 -24.05 -11.97 4.25
N LYS A 417 -24.83 -11.84 3.18
CA LYS A 417 -24.32 -11.75 1.79
C LYS A 417 -23.73 -10.38 1.41
N GLU A 418 -24.00 -9.33 2.21
CA GLU A 418 -23.58 -7.95 1.89
C GLU A 418 -22.13 -7.65 2.31
N GLN A 419 -21.52 -8.49 3.16
CA GLN A 419 -20.16 -8.31 3.66
C GLN A 419 -19.47 -9.67 3.88
N ASN A 420 -18.15 -9.70 3.70
CA ASN A 420 -17.37 -10.93 3.85
C ASN A 420 -17.00 -11.21 5.31
N LYS A 421 -16.82 -10.16 6.12
CA LYS A 421 -16.39 -10.25 7.53
C LYS A 421 -17.25 -9.37 8.42
N GLU A 422 -17.35 -9.74 9.69
CA GLU A 422 -18.01 -8.96 10.73
C GLU A 422 -17.28 -9.11 12.08
N LEU A 423 -17.37 -8.10 12.93
CA LEU A 423 -16.74 -8.08 14.24
C LEU A 423 -17.75 -8.54 15.30
N GLN A 424 -17.51 -9.68 15.93
CA GLN A 424 -18.23 -10.09 17.14
C GLN A 424 -17.68 -9.32 18.32
N VAL A 425 -18.42 -8.34 18.83
CA VAL A 425 -17.92 -7.41 19.84
C VAL A 425 -18.09 -7.98 21.23
N ASN A 426 -16.98 -8.04 21.97
CA ASN A 426 -16.93 -8.46 23.37
C ASN A 426 -16.98 -7.25 24.32
N LYS A 427 -16.46 -6.10 23.89
CA LYS A 427 -16.41 -4.87 24.70
C LYS A 427 -16.64 -3.62 23.85
N VAL A 428 -17.47 -2.71 24.35
CA VAL A 428 -17.72 -1.39 23.76
C VAL A 428 -17.21 -0.31 24.70
N GLU A 429 -16.32 0.55 24.22
CA GLU A 429 -15.89 1.77 24.88
C GLU A 429 -16.40 2.98 24.09
N ILE A 430 -17.22 3.82 24.72
CA ILE A 430 -17.65 5.09 24.13
C ILE A 430 -16.57 6.12 24.44
N LEU A 431 -15.89 6.61 23.39
CA LEU A 431 -14.84 7.61 23.50
C LEU A 431 -15.39 9.04 23.39
N GLY A 432 -16.53 9.20 22.72
CA GLY A 432 -17.21 10.48 22.57
C GLY A 432 -18.66 10.28 22.18
N GLU A 433 -19.56 10.84 22.98
CA GLU A 433 -21.00 10.77 22.75
C GLU A 433 -21.42 11.67 21.57
N CYS A 434 -22.56 11.37 20.96
CA CYS A 434 -23.15 12.17 19.91
C CYS A 434 -24.67 12.21 20.10
N ASP A 435 -25.24 13.38 20.37
CA ASP A 435 -26.68 13.47 20.62
C ASP A 435 -27.48 13.67 19.31
N SER A 436 -28.79 13.85 19.45
CA SER A 436 -29.72 14.05 18.34
C SER A 436 -29.58 15.40 17.64
N THR A 437 -28.84 16.35 18.21
CA THR A 437 -28.54 17.64 17.55
C THR A 437 -27.53 17.49 16.42
N TYR A 438 -26.89 16.31 16.31
CA TYR A 438 -26.00 16.00 15.21
C TYR A 438 -26.70 16.17 13.86
N PRO A 439 -26.20 17.07 12.99
CA PRO A 439 -26.95 17.51 11.81
C PRO A 439 -26.91 16.49 10.67
N LEU A 440 -25.87 15.65 10.60
CA LEU A 440 -25.70 14.63 9.58
C LEU A 440 -26.34 13.30 9.98
N GLN A 441 -27.62 13.36 10.34
CA GLN A 441 -28.44 12.16 10.57
C GLN A 441 -28.51 11.29 9.31
N LYS A 442 -28.88 10.01 9.49
CA LYS A 442 -29.01 9.00 8.42
C LYS A 442 -30.20 9.31 7.48
N LYS A 443 -30.08 10.36 6.69
CA LYS A 443 -30.99 10.80 5.64
C LYS A 443 -30.19 11.42 4.49
N ASN A 444 -30.83 11.61 3.35
CA ASN A 444 -30.22 12.35 2.25
C ASN A 444 -30.13 13.84 2.63
N HIS A 445 -29.00 14.45 2.29
CA HIS A 445 -28.73 15.87 2.48
C HIS A 445 -28.38 16.49 1.13
N SER A 446 -28.85 17.71 0.87
CA SER A 446 -28.48 18.42 -0.36
C SER A 446 -27.01 18.88 -0.31
N MET A 447 -26.39 19.04 -1.48
CA MET A 447 -25.03 19.59 -1.56
C MET A 447 -24.93 21.00 -0.99
N GLU A 448 -26.00 21.80 -1.09
CA GLU A 448 -26.09 23.13 -0.48
C GLU A 448 -26.01 23.07 1.04
N PHE A 449 -26.82 22.20 1.66
CA PHE A 449 -26.76 21.98 3.10
C PHE A 449 -25.38 21.51 3.54
N LEU A 450 -24.75 20.58 2.80
CA LEU A 450 -23.41 20.12 3.11
C LEU A 450 -22.35 21.22 2.97
N ARG A 451 -22.54 22.18 2.04
CA ARG A 451 -21.67 23.37 1.91
C ARG A 451 -21.78 24.32 3.09
N ASP A 452 -22.96 24.45 3.71
CA ASP A 452 -23.12 25.23 4.96
C ASP A 452 -22.43 24.57 6.16
N MET A 453 -22.20 23.25 6.09
CA MET A 453 -21.60 22.44 7.16
C MET A 453 -20.21 21.92 6.80
N THR A 454 -19.36 22.78 6.25
CA THR A 454 -18.06 22.41 5.67
C THR A 454 -17.16 21.63 6.63
N HIS A 455 -17.18 21.95 7.92
CA HIS A 455 -16.39 21.27 8.96
C HIS A 455 -16.87 19.83 9.27
N LEU A 456 -18.14 19.49 9.01
CA LEU A 456 -18.69 18.15 9.28
C LEU A 456 -18.91 17.29 8.02
N ARG A 457 -19.06 17.92 6.84
CA ARG A 457 -19.45 17.20 5.60
C ARG A 457 -18.55 16.02 5.24
N PHE A 458 -17.27 16.02 5.66
CA PHE A 458 -16.34 14.90 5.45
C PHE A 458 -16.76 13.60 6.15
N LYS A 459 -17.67 13.68 7.12
CA LYS A 459 -18.33 12.50 7.71
C LYS A 459 -19.40 11.93 6.80
N THR A 460 -19.57 12.37 5.55
CA THR A 460 -20.47 11.74 4.56
C THR A 460 -19.69 10.87 3.58
N ASN A 461 -20.37 9.93 2.92
CA ASN A 461 -19.73 9.05 1.94
C ASN A 461 -19.13 9.84 0.78
N ILE A 462 -19.89 10.79 0.23
CA ILE A 462 -19.46 11.62 -0.89
C ILE A 462 -18.18 12.41 -0.59
N PHE A 463 -18.13 13.16 0.51
CA PHE A 463 -16.95 14.00 0.81
C PHE A 463 -15.75 13.20 1.31
N SER A 464 -15.96 12.08 2.01
CA SER A 464 -14.83 11.20 2.35
C SER A 464 -14.23 10.52 1.11
N ALA A 465 -15.06 10.11 0.15
CA ALA A 465 -14.60 9.59 -1.15
C ALA A 465 -13.84 10.65 -1.95
N ILE A 466 -14.32 11.91 -1.97
CA ILE A 466 -13.62 13.03 -2.63
C ILE A 466 -12.22 13.22 -2.04
N LEU A 467 -12.08 13.19 -0.70
CA LEU A 467 -10.78 13.34 -0.05
C LEU A 467 -9.82 12.19 -0.40
N ARG A 468 -10.31 10.95 -0.42
CA ARG A 468 -9.49 9.78 -0.81
C ARG A 468 -9.06 9.87 -2.28
N VAL A 469 -9.98 10.17 -3.19
CA VAL A 469 -9.67 10.35 -4.62
C VAL A 469 -8.68 11.50 -4.82
N ARG A 470 -8.88 12.65 -4.16
CA ARG A 470 -7.94 13.78 -4.19
C ARG A 470 -6.54 13.37 -3.75
N ASN A 471 -6.42 12.64 -2.65
CA ASN A 471 -5.14 12.14 -2.17
C ASN A 471 -4.49 11.22 -3.21
N SER A 472 -5.23 10.25 -3.74
CA SER A 472 -4.74 9.34 -4.78
C SER A 472 -4.34 10.07 -6.07
N THR A 473 -5.05 11.14 -6.45
CA THR A 473 -4.70 11.98 -7.59
C THR A 473 -3.32 12.61 -7.39
N ILE A 474 -3.04 13.17 -6.21
CA ILE A 474 -1.74 13.80 -5.90
C ILE A 474 -0.62 12.74 -5.93
N LEU A 475 -0.86 11.55 -5.35
CA LEU A 475 0.10 10.45 -5.38
C LEU A 475 0.41 9.97 -6.81
N GLY A 476 -0.58 9.98 -7.70
CA GLY A 476 -0.40 9.60 -9.10
C GLY A 476 0.55 10.53 -9.89
N PHE A 477 0.83 11.75 -9.42
CA PHE A 477 1.72 12.69 -10.10
C PHE A 477 3.19 12.62 -9.62
N GLN A 478 3.54 11.73 -8.69
CA GLN A 478 4.86 11.71 -8.03
C GLN A 478 6.04 11.14 -8.86
N GLU A 479 5.89 10.92 -10.17
CA GLU A 479 6.98 10.38 -11.02
C GLU A 479 8.09 11.40 -11.38
N PHE A 480 7.97 12.65 -10.92
CA PHE A 480 8.92 13.75 -11.19
C PHE A 480 9.55 14.30 -9.90
N PHE A 481 10.54 15.18 -10.02
CA PHE A 481 11.07 15.91 -8.85
C PHE A 481 10.06 16.97 -8.41
N GLN A 482 9.43 16.75 -7.26
CA GLN A 482 8.56 17.75 -6.65
C GLN A 482 9.40 18.92 -6.13
N VAL A 483 8.99 20.13 -6.46
CA VAL A 483 9.59 21.38 -5.98
C VAL A 483 8.54 22.26 -5.33
N HIS A 484 8.99 23.17 -4.46
CA HIS A 484 8.12 24.15 -3.82
C HIS A 484 8.52 25.55 -4.29
N THR A 485 7.60 26.20 -5.00
CA THR A 485 7.76 27.57 -5.50
C THR A 485 7.25 28.57 -4.47
N PRO A 486 7.77 29.83 -4.45
CA PRO A 486 7.32 30.84 -3.51
C PRO A 486 5.84 31.21 -3.68
N ILE A 487 5.12 31.33 -2.55
CA ILE A 487 3.72 31.79 -2.54
C ILE A 487 3.62 33.32 -2.54
N ILE A 488 4.55 33.99 -1.84
CA ILE A 488 4.65 35.46 -1.81
C ILE A 488 5.54 35.88 -2.97
N THR A 489 5.03 36.75 -3.83
CA THR A 489 5.71 37.22 -5.04
C THR A 489 5.63 38.73 -5.19
N THR A 490 6.57 39.31 -5.93
CA THR A 490 6.53 40.72 -6.32
C THR A 490 6.11 40.91 -7.78
N SER A 491 5.87 39.81 -8.49
CA SER A 491 5.44 39.75 -9.87
C SER A 491 4.08 39.05 -9.94
N ASP A 492 3.23 39.51 -10.84
CA ASP A 492 1.94 38.92 -11.16
C ASP A 492 2.04 37.77 -12.18
N CYS A 493 3.26 37.38 -12.60
CA CYS A 493 3.62 36.28 -13.52
C CYS A 493 3.02 36.36 -14.94
N GLU A 494 1.70 36.50 -15.05
CA GLU A 494 0.92 36.39 -16.30
C GLU A 494 0.36 37.74 -16.79
N GLY A 495 0.38 38.80 -15.98
CA GLY A 495 -0.03 40.16 -16.39
C GLY A 495 -1.54 40.35 -16.65
N GLY A 496 -2.39 39.44 -16.19
CA GLY A 496 -3.78 39.33 -16.69
C GLY A 496 -4.91 39.14 -15.67
N GLY A 497 -4.64 39.09 -14.36
CA GLY A 497 -5.68 38.83 -13.34
C GLY A 497 -5.54 39.71 -12.09
N GLU A 498 -6.65 39.90 -11.35
CA GLU A 498 -6.59 40.61 -10.07
C GLU A 498 -5.82 39.77 -9.02
N VAL A 499 -4.85 40.38 -8.34
CA VAL A 499 -3.99 39.72 -7.33
C VAL A 499 -4.31 40.21 -5.91
N PHE A 500 -4.15 39.32 -4.92
CA PHE A 500 -4.25 39.71 -3.51
C PHE A 500 -2.97 40.40 -3.05
N LYS A 501 -3.05 41.68 -2.70
CA LYS A 501 -1.94 42.43 -2.08
C LYS A 501 -1.80 42.08 -0.59
N LEU A 502 -0.58 41.80 -0.15
CA LEU A 502 -0.27 41.59 1.28
C LEU A 502 0.33 42.86 1.88
N THR A 503 -0.13 43.24 3.07
CA THR A 503 0.35 44.42 3.81
C THR A 503 0.36 44.17 5.31
N THR A 504 1.23 44.89 6.04
CA THR A 504 1.20 44.92 7.52
C THR A 504 0.53 46.20 8.02
N VAL A 505 0.10 46.23 9.29
CA VAL A 505 -0.74 47.32 9.84
C VAL A 505 0.04 48.62 10.11
N ASN A 506 1.36 48.57 10.34
CA ASN A 506 2.11 49.68 10.99
C ASN A 506 3.38 50.21 10.30
N SER A 507 3.80 49.76 9.10
CA SER A 507 4.80 50.51 8.29
C SER A 507 4.91 49.99 6.86
N GLU A 508 5.66 50.75 6.06
CA GLU A 508 6.31 50.46 4.79
C GLU A 508 6.36 48.97 4.41
N GLU A 509 6.13 48.70 3.12
CA GLU A 509 6.12 47.37 2.53
C GLU A 509 7.19 46.46 3.15
N PHE A 510 6.78 45.36 3.81
CA PHE A 510 7.66 44.52 4.64
C PHE A 510 8.91 44.03 3.89
N PHE A 511 8.79 43.81 2.59
CA PHE A 511 9.88 43.39 1.69
C PHE A 511 10.52 44.55 0.91
N GLY A 512 10.26 45.80 1.30
CA GLY A 512 10.73 47.02 0.64
C GLY A 512 10.08 47.32 -0.72
N LYS A 513 9.10 46.52 -1.14
CA LYS A 513 8.32 46.65 -2.38
C LYS A 513 6.94 45.99 -2.24
N PRO A 514 5.95 46.31 -3.09
CA PRO A 514 4.63 45.67 -3.02
C PRO A 514 4.77 44.17 -3.26
N VAL A 515 4.07 43.37 -2.44
CA VAL A 515 4.04 41.91 -2.60
C VAL A 515 2.60 41.39 -2.64
N TYR A 516 2.44 40.26 -3.31
CA TYR A 516 1.17 39.65 -3.65
C TYR A 516 1.20 38.15 -3.38
N LEU A 517 0.02 37.54 -3.28
CA LEU A 517 -0.11 36.09 -3.39
C LEU A 517 0.00 35.67 -4.85
N THR A 518 0.77 34.61 -5.11
CA THR A 518 1.09 34.18 -6.46
C THR A 518 -0.12 33.64 -7.23
N VAL A 519 -0.15 33.94 -8.52
CA VAL A 519 -1.09 33.36 -9.50
C VAL A 519 -0.49 32.15 -10.22
N SER A 520 0.82 31.93 -10.12
CA SER A 520 1.54 30.81 -10.74
C SER A 520 2.98 30.70 -10.19
N GLY A 521 3.46 29.48 -9.99
CA GLY A 521 4.85 29.17 -9.68
C GLY A 521 5.76 29.02 -10.91
N GLN A 522 5.22 29.12 -12.13
CA GLN A 522 5.87 28.75 -13.39
C GLN A 522 7.28 29.34 -13.55
N LEU A 523 7.46 30.66 -13.39
CA LEU A 523 8.77 31.31 -13.61
C LEU A 523 9.88 30.73 -12.71
N HIS A 524 9.52 30.31 -11.50
CA HIS A 524 10.44 29.68 -10.57
C HIS A 524 10.71 28.22 -10.96
N ALA A 525 9.69 27.50 -11.44
CA ALA A 525 9.83 26.14 -11.96
C ALA A 525 10.78 26.10 -13.19
N GLU A 526 10.71 27.10 -14.07
CA GLU A 526 11.66 27.28 -15.19
C GLU A 526 13.10 27.48 -14.72
N SER A 527 13.31 28.23 -13.64
CA SER A 527 14.65 28.37 -13.07
C SER A 527 15.20 27.04 -12.58
N ILE A 528 14.38 26.21 -11.95
CA ILE A 528 14.84 24.91 -11.42
C ILE A 528 15.00 23.89 -12.56
N SER A 529 14.14 23.95 -13.59
CA SER A 529 14.21 23.03 -14.72
C SER A 529 15.54 23.12 -15.47
N SER A 530 16.17 24.30 -15.48
CA SER A 530 17.53 24.50 -15.99
C SER A 530 18.61 23.60 -15.36
N SER A 531 18.37 23.09 -14.15
CA SER A 531 19.27 22.19 -13.42
C SER A 531 18.71 20.78 -13.24
N ILE A 532 17.38 20.62 -13.21
CA ILE A 532 16.69 19.35 -13.02
C ILE A 532 15.67 19.20 -14.15
N SER A 533 15.94 18.34 -15.13
CA SER A 533 15.24 18.36 -16.43
C SER A 533 13.72 18.18 -16.39
N ARG A 534 13.16 17.66 -15.29
CA ARG A 534 11.71 17.50 -15.11
C ARG A 534 11.34 17.81 -13.67
N VAL A 535 10.62 18.91 -13.47
CA VAL A 535 10.14 19.34 -12.16
C VAL A 535 8.66 19.61 -12.21
N TYR A 536 8.00 19.45 -11.06
CA TYR A 536 6.63 19.88 -10.89
C TYR A 536 6.42 20.49 -9.51
N SER A 537 5.51 21.46 -9.43
CA SER A 537 5.01 22.04 -8.19
C SER A 537 3.54 21.68 -8.03
N ILE A 538 3.14 21.33 -6.82
CA ILE A 538 1.74 21.31 -6.41
C ILE A 538 1.63 22.30 -5.26
N GLY A 539 0.98 23.43 -5.50
CA GLY A 539 0.91 24.54 -4.55
C GLY A 539 -0.40 25.33 -4.63
N PRO A 540 -0.72 26.08 -3.57
CA PRO A 540 -1.87 26.96 -3.58
C PRO A 540 -1.59 28.19 -4.46
N ILE A 541 -2.57 28.51 -5.31
CA ILE A 541 -2.59 29.67 -6.20
C ILE A 541 -3.82 30.51 -5.87
N PHE A 542 -3.70 31.83 -6.03
CA PHE A 542 -4.71 32.79 -5.62
C PHE A 542 -5.15 33.69 -6.76
N ARG A 543 -6.46 33.94 -6.87
CA ARG A 543 -7.04 34.90 -7.82
C ARG A 543 -8.07 35.78 -7.10
N ALA A 544 -7.93 37.09 -7.23
CA ALA A 544 -8.79 38.06 -6.57
C ALA A 544 -10.03 38.47 -7.41
N ASP A 545 -10.19 37.89 -8.61
CA ASP A 545 -11.31 38.19 -9.50
C ASP A 545 -12.66 37.97 -8.79
N LYS A 546 -13.53 38.98 -8.85
CA LYS A 546 -14.87 38.94 -8.24
C LYS A 546 -15.82 38.05 -9.05
N SER A 547 -15.71 36.74 -8.87
CA SER A 547 -16.58 35.72 -9.47
C SER A 547 -17.36 34.95 -8.40
N LEU A 548 -18.68 34.80 -8.61
CA LEU A 548 -19.59 34.03 -7.75
C LEU A 548 -20.03 32.69 -8.36
N THR A 549 -19.47 32.32 -9.51
CA THR A 549 -19.88 31.11 -10.24
C THR A 549 -19.52 29.81 -9.50
N SER A 550 -20.16 28.70 -9.88
CA SER A 550 -19.84 27.35 -9.37
C SER A 550 -18.50 26.79 -9.84
N LYS A 551 -17.74 27.56 -10.64
CA LYS A 551 -16.50 27.12 -11.30
C LYS A 551 -15.25 27.87 -10.84
N HIS A 552 -15.39 28.89 -10.00
CA HIS A 552 -14.28 29.74 -9.58
C HIS A 552 -14.05 29.66 -8.06
N LEU A 553 -12.77 29.65 -7.70
CA LEU A 553 -12.26 29.77 -6.34
C LEU A 553 -11.25 30.92 -6.31
N SER A 554 -11.14 31.57 -5.16
CA SER A 554 -10.10 32.57 -4.90
C SER A 554 -8.79 31.95 -4.40
N GLU A 555 -8.85 30.72 -3.89
CA GLU A 555 -7.73 29.88 -3.47
C GLU A 555 -7.98 28.47 -4.02
N PHE A 556 -7.05 27.94 -4.80
CA PHE A 556 -7.14 26.62 -5.41
C PHE A 556 -5.74 26.03 -5.61
N TRP A 557 -5.65 24.75 -5.94
CA TRP A 557 -4.37 24.07 -6.09
C TRP A 557 -4.04 23.87 -7.56
N MET A 558 -2.85 24.32 -7.96
CA MET A 558 -2.34 24.12 -9.30
C MET A 558 -1.21 23.10 -9.27
N LEU A 559 -1.26 22.16 -10.21
CA LEU A 559 -0.10 21.35 -10.59
C LEU A 559 0.59 22.05 -11.75
N GLU A 560 1.84 22.44 -11.57
CA GLU A 560 2.63 23.13 -12.58
C GLU A 560 3.85 22.29 -12.90
N SER A 561 3.97 21.82 -14.14
CA SER A 561 5.09 20.98 -14.58
C SER A 561 5.94 21.73 -15.60
N GLU A 562 7.26 21.63 -15.46
CA GLU A 562 8.23 22.24 -16.37
C GLU A 562 9.25 21.21 -16.83
N ILE A 563 9.41 21.07 -18.15
CA ILE A 563 10.18 20.01 -18.80
C ILE A 563 11.21 20.63 -19.72
N SER A 564 12.48 20.30 -19.49
CA SER A 564 13.61 20.69 -20.34
C SER A 564 13.69 19.81 -21.58
N PHE A 565 14.26 20.36 -22.66
CA PHE A 565 14.48 19.69 -23.94
C PHE A 565 13.19 19.24 -24.63
N ILE A 566 12.17 20.10 -24.58
CA ILE A 566 10.92 19.95 -25.33
C ILE A 566 10.95 20.95 -26.49
N ASP A 567 11.04 20.42 -27.71
CA ASP A 567 11.27 21.21 -28.92
C ASP A 567 9.97 21.56 -29.67
N SER A 568 8.87 20.84 -29.41
CA SER A 568 7.61 21.03 -30.13
C SER A 568 6.38 20.98 -29.22
N LEU A 569 5.31 21.65 -29.67
CA LEU A 569 4.00 21.54 -29.02
C LEU A 569 3.46 20.11 -29.03
N LYS A 570 3.85 19.30 -30.03
CA LYS A 570 3.46 17.90 -30.09
C LYS A 570 4.05 17.13 -28.90
N ASP A 571 5.34 17.32 -28.61
CA ASP A 571 6.00 16.66 -27.48
C ASP A 571 5.37 17.08 -26.15
N LEU A 572 5.04 18.37 -25.99
CA LEU A 572 4.33 18.88 -24.81
C LEU A 572 2.92 18.28 -24.68
N ASN A 573 2.15 18.23 -25.77
CA ASN A 573 0.80 17.65 -25.78
C ASN A 573 0.83 16.15 -25.48
N ASP A 574 1.76 15.41 -26.09
CA ASP A 574 1.96 13.98 -25.84
C ASP A 574 2.29 13.75 -24.35
N PHE A 575 3.13 14.61 -23.76
CA PHE A 575 3.44 14.55 -22.32
C PHE A 575 2.21 14.82 -21.44
N ILE A 576 1.43 15.86 -21.75
CA ILE A 576 0.20 16.20 -21.01
C ILE A 576 -0.81 15.04 -21.09
N GLU A 577 -1.05 14.52 -22.31
CA GLU A 577 -1.98 13.41 -22.54
C GLU A 577 -1.56 12.18 -21.74
N ASN A 578 -0.29 11.78 -21.84
CA ASN A 578 0.23 10.63 -21.11
C ASN A 578 0.14 10.82 -19.59
N SER A 579 0.42 12.02 -19.08
CA SER A 579 0.33 12.34 -17.66
C SER A 579 -1.12 12.19 -17.14
N ILE A 580 -2.09 12.71 -17.88
CA ILE A 580 -3.52 12.61 -17.51
C ILE A 580 -4.00 11.16 -17.58
N LYS A 581 -3.66 10.45 -18.66
CA LYS A 581 -4.02 9.02 -18.82
C LYS A 581 -3.41 8.17 -17.72
N TYR A 582 -2.14 8.42 -17.38
CA TYR A 582 -1.48 7.72 -16.29
C TYR A 582 -2.23 7.90 -14.97
N VAL A 583 -2.56 9.14 -14.60
CA VAL A 583 -3.25 9.40 -13.33
C VAL A 583 -4.66 8.80 -13.31
N ILE A 584 -5.40 8.84 -14.42
CA ILE A 584 -6.70 8.15 -14.52
C ILE A 584 -6.53 6.65 -14.32
N GLN A 585 -5.54 6.03 -14.96
CA GLN A 585 -5.24 4.60 -14.80
C GLN A 585 -4.83 4.27 -13.36
N PHE A 586 -4.00 5.11 -12.74
CA PHE A 586 -3.59 4.98 -11.34
C PHE A 586 -4.81 5.00 -10.41
N LEU A 587 -5.76 5.91 -10.64
CA LEU A 587 -6.99 6.00 -9.85
C LEU A 587 -7.91 4.78 -10.06
N LEU A 588 -8.04 4.27 -11.28
CA LEU A 588 -8.79 3.04 -11.54
C LEU A 588 -8.18 1.83 -10.83
N ASN A 589 -6.85 1.79 -10.67
CA ASN A 589 -6.18 0.69 -9.99
C ASN A 589 -6.24 0.82 -8.45
N ASN A 590 -6.14 2.04 -7.92
CA ASN A 590 -5.94 2.27 -6.48
C ASN A 590 -7.16 2.86 -5.74
N SER A 591 -8.18 3.33 -6.46
CA SER A 591 -9.35 4.01 -5.89
C SER A 591 -10.66 3.63 -6.59
N TYR A 592 -10.69 2.42 -7.19
CA TYR A 592 -11.83 1.92 -7.95
C TYR A 592 -13.16 2.03 -7.19
N HIS A 593 -13.22 1.61 -5.93
CA HIS A 593 -14.47 1.63 -5.15
C HIS A 593 -15.03 3.04 -4.90
N ASP A 594 -14.17 4.06 -4.80
CA ASP A 594 -14.62 5.45 -4.70
C ASP A 594 -15.12 5.97 -6.05
N LEU A 595 -14.45 5.62 -7.16
CA LEU A 595 -14.91 5.95 -8.52
C LEU A 595 -16.22 5.24 -8.87
N GLU A 596 -16.38 3.98 -8.50
CA GLU A 596 -17.60 3.19 -8.63
C GLU A 596 -18.76 3.84 -7.85
N TYR A 597 -18.49 4.35 -6.66
CA TYR A 597 -19.48 5.13 -5.90
C TYR A 597 -19.92 6.38 -6.64
N PHE A 598 -18.98 7.17 -7.18
CA PHE A 598 -19.35 8.34 -7.99
C PHE A 598 -20.12 7.95 -9.25
N ASN A 599 -19.76 6.84 -9.88
CA ASN A 599 -20.51 6.32 -11.02
C ASN A 599 -21.95 5.97 -10.63
N GLN A 600 -22.13 5.27 -9.51
CA GLN A 600 -23.46 4.83 -9.09
C GLN A 600 -24.37 5.97 -8.64
N PHE A 601 -23.82 6.99 -7.97
CA PHE A 601 -24.63 7.98 -7.25
C PHE A 601 -24.55 9.41 -7.80
N ILE A 602 -23.58 9.74 -8.65
CA ILE A 602 -23.39 11.10 -9.18
C ILE A 602 -23.51 11.16 -10.70
N ASP A 603 -22.80 10.29 -11.43
CA ASP A 603 -22.73 10.32 -12.90
C ASP A 603 -22.56 8.90 -13.44
N ASP A 604 -23.65 8.29 -13.90
CA ASP A 604 -23.71 6.87 -14.32
C ASP A 604 -22.83 6.52 -15.53
N ASN A 605 -22.37 7.53 -16.26
CA ASN A 605 -21.45 7.42 -17.38
C ASN A 605 -19.98 7.73 -16.99
N LEU A 606 -19.67 7.97 -15.71
CA LEU A 606 -18.32 8.36 -15.27
C LEU A 606 -17.24 7.34 -15.64
N LEU A 607 -17.40 6.06 -15.27
CA LEU A 607 -16.37 5.04 -15.52
C LEU A 607 -16.16 4.85 -17.02
N ASN A 608 -17.25 4.81 -17.80
CA ASN A 608 -17.17 4.73 -19.25
C ASN A 608 -16.43 5.96 -19.85
N ARG A 609 -16.70 7.18 -19.34
CA ARG A 609 -15.95 8.38 -19.74
C ARG A 609 -14.46 8.26 -19.42
N LEU A 610 -14.10 7.78 -18.24
CA LEU A 610 -12.69 7.60 -17.86
C LEU A 610 -12.00 6.54 -18.73
N GLU A 611 -12.63 5.40 -18.95
CA GLU A 611 -12.10 4.36 -19.84
C GLU A 611 -11.95 4.85 -21.29
N ASN A 612 -12.91 5.61 -21.80
CA ASN A 612 -12.83 6.17 -23.15
C ASN A 612 -11.70 7.21 -23.25
N THR A 613 -11.50 8.01 -22.19
CA THR A 613 -10.36 8.95 -22.09
C THR A 613 -9.03 8.22 -22.19
N LEU A 614 -8.91 7.01 -21.62
CA LEU A 614 -7.70 6.19 -21.72
C LEU A 614 -7.49 5.62 -23.13
N LYS A 615 -8.56 5.18 -23.78
CA LYS A 615 -8.52 4.47 -25.07
C LYS A 615 -8.29 5.40 -26.28
N ILE A 616 -8.83 6.61 -26.23
CA ILE A 616 -8.88 7.51 -27.40
C ILE A 616 -7.69 8.51 -27.36
N PRO A 617 -6.98 8.75 -28.47
CA PRO A 617 -5.98 9.81 -28.55
C PRO A 617 -6.63 11.20 -28.49
N PHE A 618 -5.99 12.17 -27.85
CA PHE A 618 -6.58 13.50 -27.71
C PHE A 618 -6.50 14.24 -29.05
N ILE A 619 -7.58 14.95 -29.42
CA ILE A 619 -7.65 15.67 -30.69
C ILE A 619 -6.84 16.95 -30.57
N THR A 620 -6.13 17.34 -31.64
CA THR A 620 -5.45 18.64 -31.72
C THR A 620 -6.08 19.49 -32.80
N MET A 621 -6.40 20.75 -32.47
CA MET A 621 -7.02 21.73 -33.37
C MET A 621 -6.31 23.07 -33.23
N SER A 622 -6.08 23.79 -34.32
CA SER A 622 -5.53 25.15 -34.22
C SER A 622 -6.59 26.14 -33.72
N TYR A 623 -6.16 27.22 -33.07
CA TYR A 623 -7.05 28.33 -32.71
C TYR A 623 -7.86 28.83 -33.92
N ASN A 624 -7.23 28.95 -35.09
CA ASN A 624 -7.90 29.38 -36.32
C ASN A 624 -9.02 28.43 -36.73
N ASP A 625 -8.78 27.12 -36.65
CA ASP A 625 -9.81 26.12 -36.94
C ASP A 625 -10.94 26.17 -35.90
N ALA A 626 -10.60 26.34 -34.62
CA ALA A 626 -11.58 26.50 -33.55
C ALA A 626 -12.49 27.72 -33.78
N ILE A 627 -11.93 28.88 -34.09
CA ILE A 627 -12.69 30.09 -34.43
C ILE A 627 -13.57 29.85 -35.65
N ASN A 628 -13.03 29.27 -36.73
CA ASN A 628 -13.80 28.97 -37.93
C ASN A 628 -14.99 28.03 -37.66
N ILE A 629 -14.80 27.01 -36.82
CA ILE A 629 -15.86 26.10 -36.41
C ILE A 629 -16.91 26.83 -35.57
N LEU A 630 -16.49 27.65 -34.61
CA LEU A 630 -17.41 28.42 -33.76
C LEU A 630 -18.23 29.42 -34.57
N SER A 631 -17.60 30.22 -35.44
CA SER A 631 -18.31 31.18 -36.29
C SER A 631 -19.32 30.50 -37.23
N LYS A 632 -18.97 29.33 -37.80
CA LYS A 632 -19.91 28.52 -38.61
C LYS A 632 -21.09 27.98 -37.82
N ASN A 633 -20.97 27.84 -36.50
CA ASN A 633 -22.02 27.37 -35.60
C ASN A 633 -22.71 28.51 -34.85
N SER A 634 -22.76 29.70 -35.45
CA SER A 634 -23.51 30.88 -34.95
C SER A 634 -23.00 31.48 -33.63
N PHE A 635 -21.74 31.23 -33.26
CA PHE A 635 -21.10 31.99 -32.18
C PHE A 635 -20.51 33.29 -32.73
N ASP A 636 -20.77 34.41 -32.04
CA ASP A 636 -20.20 35.71 -32.38
C ASP A 636 -18.75 35.79 -31.86
N ILE A 637 -17.82 35.30 -32.67
CA ILE A 637 -16.40 35.26 -32.36
C ILE A 637 -15.56 35.44 -33.62
N SER A 638 -14.41 36.12 -33.48
CA SER A 638 -13.48 36.38 -34.57
C SER A 638 -12.02 36.18 -34.12
N PHE A 639 -11.08 36.19 -35.07
CA PHE A 639 -9.66 36.06 -34.76
C PHE A 639 -9.22 37.17 -33.79
N GLY A 640 -8.52 36.79 -32.71
CA GLY A 640 -8.11 37.69 -31.64
C GLY A 640 -9.06 37.66 -30.43
N SER A 641 -10.27 37.12 -30.56
CA SER A 641 -11.18 36.92 -29.43
C SER A 641 -10.72 35.76 -28.52
N PRO A 642 -10.86 35.90 -27.19
CA PRO A 642 -10.65 34.78 -26.27
C PRO A 642 -11.75 33.72 -26.46
N ILE A 643 -11.38 32.44 -26.35
CA ILE A 643 -12.34 31.33 -26.32
C ILE A 643 -12.91 31.27 -24.89
N GLN A 644 -14.23 31.38 -24.75
CA GLN A 644 -14.92 31.39 -23.47
C GLN A 644 -15.44 30.00 -23.10
N SER A 645 -15.81 29.78 -21.84
CA SER A 645 -16.26 28.46 -21.36
C SER A 645 -17.42 27.84 -22.15
N GLN A 646 -18.33 28.64 -22.73
CA GLN A 646 -19.40 28.13 -23.59
C GLN A 646 -18.87 27.59 -24.93
N HIS A 647 -17.85 28.25 -25.49
CA HIS A 647 -17.18 27.85 -26.74
C HIS A 647 -16.34 26.59 -26.50
N GLU A 648 -15.58 26.54 -25.40
CA GLU A 648 -14.79 25.37 -25.00
C GLU A 648 -15.66 24.13 -24.88
N LYS A 649 -16.79 24.24 -24.16
CA LYS A 649 -17.73 23.13 -23.99
C LYS A 649 -18.34 22.68 -25.31
N PHE A 650 -18.74 23.62 -26.17
CA PHE A 650 -19.26 23.28 -27.49
C PHE A 650 -18.23 22.47 -28.29
N LEU A 651 -16.98 22.94 -28.34
CA LEU A 651 -15.91 22.26 -29.07
C LEU A 651 -15.61 20.87 -28.48
N SER A 652 -15.36 20.76 -27.17
CA SER A 652 -14.95 19.49 -26.54
C SER A 652 -16.10 18.49 -26.39
N THR A 653 -17.30 18.95 -26.09
CA THR A 653 -18.45 18.08 -25.73
C THR A 653 -19.38 17.85 -26.91
N ASN A 654 -19.76 18.89 -27.65
CA ASN A 654 -20.78 18.78 -28.70
C ASN A 654 -20.17 18.47 -30.08
N TYR A 655 -19.03 19.07 -30.41
CA TYR A 655 -18.39 18.92 -31.73
C TYR A 655 -17.45 17.72 -31.78
N CYS A 656 -16.44 17.68 -30.90
CA CYS A 656 -15.44 16.61 -30.87
C CYS A 656 -15.89 15.38 -30.06
N ASN A 657 -16.68 15.59 -29.00
CA ASN A 657 -17.02 14.58 -27.99
C ASN A 657 -15.78 13.78 -27.50
N SER A 658 -14.66 14.49 -27.29
CA SER A 658 -13.36 13.93 -26.96
C SER A 658 -12.49 15.02 -26.30
N PRO A 659 -11.50 14.66 -25.47
CA PRO A 659 -10.46 15.61 -25.06
C PRO A 659 -9.82 16.29 -26.27
N LEU A 660 -9.67 17.61 -26.19
CA LEU A 660 -9.27 18.47 -27.31
C LEU A 660 -8.21 19.47 -26.88
N PHE A 661 -7.03 19.40 -27.48
CA PHE A 661 -6.02 20.46 -27.45
C PHE A 661 -6.37 21.54 -28.47
N ILE A 662 -6.44 22.80 -28.02
CA ILE A 662 -6.44 23.97 -28.90
C ILE A 662 -5.05 24.59 -28.86
N ILE A 663 -4.40 24.71 -30.02
CA ILE A 663 -3.02 25.19 -30.12
C ILE A 663 -2.90 26.51 -30.90
N ASN A 664 -1.78 27.21 -30.70
CA ASN A 664 -1.37 28.38 -31.49
C ASN A 664 -2.33 29.58 -31.39
N TYR A 665 -2.53 30.10 -30.18
CA TYR A 665 -3.35 31.29 -29.94
C TYR A 665 -2.66 32.59 -30.41
N PRO A 666 -3.42 33.66 -30.67
CA PRO A 666 -2.87 34.99 -30.97
C PRO A 666 -1.97 35.51 -29.85
N LYS A 667 -0.82 36.08 -30.20
CA LYS A 667 0.17 36.58 -29.22
C LYS A 667 -0.34 37.73 -28.35
N GLU A 668 -1.32 38.48 -28.84
CA GLU A 668 -1.89 39.64 -28.16
C GLU A 668 -2.61 39.23 -26.87
N ILE A 669 -3.23 38.05 -26.83
CA ILE A 669 -4.06 37.56 -25.72
C ILE A 669 -3.37 36.51 -24.83
N LYS A 670 -2.07 36.24 -25.05
CA LYS A 670 -1.29 35.29 -24.25
C LYS A 670 -0.09 35.98 -23.56
N PRO A 671 0.46 35.41 -22.48
CA PRO A 671 1.58 36.00 -21.71
C PRO A 671 2.89 36.15 -22.51
N PHE A 672 3.79 37.01 -22.00
CA PHE A 672 5.07 37.34 -22.66
C PHE A 672 6.06 36.18 -22.78
N TYR A 673 5.95 35.18 -21.88
CA TYR A 673 6.89 34.06 -21.79
C TYR A 673 6.64 32.96 -22.83
N MET A 674 5.52 33.00 -23.55
CA MET A 674 5.19 31.97 -24.55
C MET A 674 6.01 32.19 -25.81
N ARG A 675 6.59 31.12 -26.36
CA ARG A 675 7.44 31.18 -27.57
C ARG A 675 6.66 31.70 -28.77
N PHE A 676 7.20 32.69 -29.48
CA PHE A 676 6.58 33.19 -30.70
C PHE A 676 6.78 32.21 -31.85
N ASN A 677 5.69 31.92 -32.57
CA ASN A 677 5.74 31.11 -33.78
C ASN A 677 6.35 31.90 -34.94
N ASP A 678 6.87 31.17 -35.93
CA ASP A 678 7.52 31.77 -37.11
C ASP A 678 6.55 32.56 -38.00
N ASP A 679 5.24 32.39 -37.80
CA ASP A 679 4.18 33.18 -38.46
C ASP A 679 4.06 34.63 -37.95
N ASN A 680 4.76 34.97 -36.86
CA ASN A 680 4.72 36.26 -36.15
C ASN A 680 3.33 36.73 -35.69
N LYS A 681 2.33 35.85 -35.72
CA LYS A 681 0.93 36.13 -35.32
C LYS A 681 0.52 35.35 -34.08
N THR A 682 1.04 34.13 -33.92
CA THR A 682 0.63 33.21 -32.86
C THR A 682 1.79 32.85 -31.93
N VAL A 683 1.45 32.25 -30.79
CA VAL A 683 2.43 31.70 -29.84
C VAL A 683 2.28 30.20 -29.71
N ALA A 684 3.38 29.50 -29.45
CA ALA A 684 3.41 28.05 -29.26
C ALA A 684 2.80 27.66 -27.91
N CYS A 685 1.48 27.75 -27.79
CA CYS A 685 0.72 27.37 -26.61
C CYS A 685 -0.32 26.29 -26.90
N THR A 686 -0.83 25.68 -25.84
CA THR A 686 -1.84 24.62 -25.86
C THR A 686 -2.79 24.79 -24.68
N ASP A 687 -4.10 24.70 -24.94
CA ASP A 687 -5.12 24.59 -23.89
C ASP A 687 -5.82 23.24 -24.07
N LEU A 688 -5.80 22.37 -23.06
CA LEU A 688 -6.52 21.10 -23.08
C LEU A 688 -7.93 21.29 -22.53
N LEU A 689 -8.91 21.00 -23.37
CA LEU A 689 -10.32 20.99 -23.03
C LEU A 689 -10.78 19.56 -22.81
N LEU A 690 -11.42 19.30 -21.67
CA LEU A 690 -12.14 18.04 -21.47
C LEU A 690 -13.65 18.22 -21.70
N PRO A 691 -14.35 17.17 -22.14
CA PRO A 691 -15.81 17.18 -22.20
C PRO A 691 -16.43 17.54 -20.85
N LYS A 692 -17.61 18.18 -20.86
CA LYS A 692 -18.39 18.65 -19.69
C LYS A 692 -17.77 19.85 -18.94
N ILE A 693 -16.48 19.81 -18.64
CA ILE A 693 -15.82 20.81 -17.77
C ILE A 693 -15.33 22.05 -18.53
N GLY A 694 -14.75 21.87 -19.73
CA GLY A 694 -14.02 22.91 -20.46
C GLY A 694 -12.50 22.79 -20.25
N GLU A 695 -11.80 23.92 -20.19
CA GLU A 695 -10.35 23.97 -19.98
C GLU A 695 -9.91 23.29 -18.67
N LEU A 696 -8.97 22.36 -18.79
CA LEU A 696 -8.29 21.67 -17.68
C LEU A 696 -6.82 22.09 -17.54
N VAL A 697 -6.10 22.18 -18.66
CA VAL A 697 -4.67 22.49 -18.72
C VAL A 697 -4.44 23.69 -19.61
N GLY A 698 -3.60 24.62 -19.17
CA GLY A 698 -2.98 25.65 -20.01
C GLY A 698 -1.47 25.45 -20.03
N GLY A 699 -0.86 25.45 -21.20
CA GLY A 699 0.57 25.19 -21.37
C GLY A 699 1.19 25.86 -22.58
N SER A 700 2.52 25.85 -22.65
CA SER A 700 3.25 26.41 -23.80
C SER A 700 4.70 25.96 -23.84
N LEU A 701 5.30 26.08 -25.03
CA LEU A 701 6.75 26.23 -25.13
C LEU A 701 7.14 27.62 -24.63
N ARG A 702 8.27 27.71 -23.94
CA ARG A 702 8.75 28.97 -23.38
C ARG A 702 9.66 29.67 -24.37
N GLU A 703 9.63 31.00 -24.39
CA GLU A 703 10.51 31.80 -25.24
C GLU A 703 11.95 31.72 -24.71
N GLU A 704 12.75 30.88 -25.36
CA GLU A 704 14.12 30.56 -25.01
C GLU A 704 15.14 31.55 -25.62
N ARG A 705 14.71 32.39 -26.57
CA ARG A 705 15.57 33.33 -27.29
C ARG A 705 15.60 34.67 -26.56
N TYR A 706 16.75 35.00 -25.95
CA TYR A 706 16.94 36.19 -25.12
C TYR A 706 16.34 37.47 -25.72
N SER A 707 16.72 37.85 -26.95
CA SER A 707 16.29 39.13 -27.55
C SER A 707 14.78 39.18 -27.83
N LEU A 708 14.14 38.04 -28.09
CA LEU A 708 12.70 37.99 -28.30
C LEU A 708 11.96 38.07 -26.97
N LEU A 709 12.42 37.34 -25.95
CA LEU A 709 11.85 37.43 -24.61
C LEU A 709 11.94 38.85 -24.04
N GLU A 710 13.09 39.50 -24.17
CA GLU A 710 13.32 40.90 -23.74
C GLU A 710 12.32 41.85 -24.43
N ASN A 711 12.14 41.72 -25.74
CA ASN A 711 11.18 42.51 -26.50
C ASN A 711 9.72 42.20 -26.08
N ASN A 712 9.40 40.94 -25.81
CA ASN A 712 8.05 40.53 -25.38
C ASN A 712 7.66 41.13 -24.02
N ILE A 713 8.61 41.18 -23.07
CA ILE A 713 8.41 41.81 -21.75
C ILE A 713 8.09 43.30 -21.93
N LEU A 714 8.85 44.00 -22.78
CA LEU A 714 8.64 45.42 -23.07
C LEU A 714 7.29 45.68 -23.74
N ILE A 715 6.91 44.89 -24.73
CA ILE A 715 5.63 45.03 -25.45
C ILE A 715 4.43 44.86 -24.52
N LYS A 716 4.54 43.97 -23.52
CA LYS A 716 3.47 43.75 -22.53
C LYS A 716 3.46 44.78 -21.39
N GLY A 717 4.33 45.78 -21.42
CA GLY A 717 4.36 46.89 -20.46
C GLY A 717 5.04 46.54 -19.12
N SER A 718 5.77 45.43 -19.05
CA SER A 718 6.46 44.96 -17.85
C SER A 718 7.87 45.56 -17.74
N SER A 719 8.35 45.78 -16.51
CA SER A 719 9.70 46.29 -16.24
C SER A 719 10.77 45.22 -16.45
N LEU A 720 11.80 45.52 -17.25
CA LEU A 720 12.94 44.61 -17.43
C LEU A 720 13.72 44.37 -16.12
N ASP A 721 13.75 45.36 -15.22
CA ASP A 721 14.48 45.23 -13.96
C ASP A 721 13.86 44.15 -13.05
N ASP A 722 12.53 44.00 -13.08
CA ASP A 722 11.81 43.00 -12.30
C ASP A 722 12.03 41.57 -12.83
N TYR A 723 12.30 41.44 -14.13
CA TYR A 723 12.49 40.16 -14.82
C TYR A 723 13.95 39.87 -15.18
N LYS A 724 14.91 40.65 -14.67
CA LYS A 724 16.34 40.47 -14.95
C LYS A 724 16.83 39.05 -14.63
N TRP A 725 16.42 38.51 -13.48
CA TRP A 725 16.77 37.15 -13.06
C TRP A 725 16.18 36.08 -13.99
N TYR A 726 15.01 36.35 -14.58
CA TYR A 726 14.34 35.44 -15.51
C TYR A 726 14.96 35.52 -16.91
N LEU A 727 15.41 36.70 -17.35
CA LEU A 727 16.23 36.88 -18.55
C LEU A 727 17.60 36.20 -18.45
N ASP A 728 18.20 36.17 -17.25
CA ASP A 728 19.46 35.46 -17.02
C ASP A 728 19.36 33.95 -17.34
N LEU A 729 18.17 33.34 -17.18
CA LEU A 729 17.91 31.96 -17.60
C LEU A 729 18.12 31.73 -19.11
N ARG A 730 17.92 32.78 -19.93
CA ARG A 730 18.13 32.75 -21.39
C ARG A 730 19.54 33.18 -21.80
N LYS A 731 20.34 33.68 -20.85
CA LYS A 731 21.70 34.15 -21.09
C LYS A 731 22.74 33.07 -20.81
N TYR A 732 22.56 32.33 -19.71
CA TYR A 732 23.55 31.35 -19.24
C TYR A 732 23.10 29.92 -19.57
N GLY A 733 23.29 29.51 -20.83
CA GLY A 733 22.98 28.15 -21.27
C GLY A 733 21.49 27.90 -21.49
N SER A 734 20.81 28.80 -22.21
CA SER A 734 19.41 28.63 -22.61
C SER A 734 19.17 27.31 -23.34
N PHE A 735 17.96 26.78 -23.22
CA PHE A 735 17.55 25.49 -23.78
C PHE A 735 16.06 25.53 -24.18
N PRO A 736 15.64 24.72 -25.16
CA PRO A 736 14.23 24.57 -25.48
C PRO A 736 13.51 23.87 -24.34
N HIS A 737 12.37 24.40 -23.92
CA HIS A 737 11.58 23.85 -22.82
C HIS A 737 10.12 24.25 -22.92
N GLY A 738 9.28 23.49 -22.24
CA GLY A 738 7.85 23.76 -22.16
C GLY A 738 7.29 23.24 -20.84
N GLY A 739 6.10 23.71 -20.54
CA GLY A 739 5.41 23.33 -19.32
C GLY A 739 3.93 23.66 -19.37
N PHE A 740 3.24 23.25 -18.32
CA PHE A 740 1.81 23.41 -18.20
C PHE A 740 1.34 23.52 -16.76
N GLY A 741 0.24 24.24 -16.56
CA GLY A 741 -0.52 24.30 -15.33
C GLY A 741 -1.82 23.53 -15.46
N MET A 742 -2.16 22.71 -14.46
CA MET A 742 -3.41 21.98 -14.35
C MET A 742 -4.10 22.33 -13.02
N GLY A 743 -5.34 22.80 -13.10
CA GLY A 743 -6.15 23.04 -11.90
C GLY A 743 -6.63 21.71 -11.30
N ILE A 744 -6.13 21.36 -10.10
CA ILE A 744 -6.47 20.09 -9.44
C ILE A 744 -7.97 19.99 -9.19
N GLU A 745 -8.62 21.06 -8.73
CA GLU A 745 -10.06 21.03 -8.51
C GLU A 745 -10.85 20.79 -9.80
N ARG A 746 -10.42 21.34 -10.95
CA ARG A 746 -11.10 21.06 -12.23
C ARG A 746 -10.91 19.60 -12.66
N PHE A 747 -9.73 19.03 -12.43
CA PHE A 747 -9.50 17.60 -12.68
C PHE A 747 -10.40 16.73 -11.81
N LEU A 748 -10.55 17.09 -10.53
CA LEU A 748 -11.44 16.38 -9.61
C LEU A 748 -12.89 16.40 -10.07
N LEU A 749 -13.41 17.53 -10.58
CA LEU A 749 -14.76 17.58 -11.16
C LEU A 749 -14.94 16.59 -12.30
N TYR A 750 -13.93 16.43 -13.16
CA TYR A 750 -13.98 15.49 -14.29
C TYR A 750 -14.06 14.03 -13.83
N ILE A 751 -13.20 13.65 -12.87
CA ILE A 751 -13.03 12.26 -12.42
C ILE A 751 -14.02 11.83 -11.32
N THR A 752 -14.73 12.76 -10.68
CA THR A 752 -15.83 12.44 -9.75
C THR A 752 -17.21 12.71 -10.34
N GLY A 753 -17.29 13.43 -11.47
CA GLY A 753 -18.55 13.81 -12.11
C GLY A 753 -19.29 14.97 -11.45
N LEU A 754 -18.75 15.56 -10.37
CA LEU A 754 -19.34 16.71 -9.68
C LEU A 754 -19.31 17.99 -10.55
N ASP A 755 -20.29 18.86 -10.34
CA ASP A 755 -20.46 20.07 -11.15
C ASP A 755 -19.97 21.37 -10.48
N ASN A 756 -19.74 21.36 -9.16
CA ASN A 756 -19.38 22.56 -8.39
C ASN A 756 -17.98 22.43 -7.79
N ILE A 757 -17.09 23.35 -8.14
CA ILE A 757 -15.68 23.35 -7.72
C ILE A 757 -15.52 23.45 -6.19
N LYS A 758 -16.52 23.99 -5.49
CA LYS A 758 -16.53 24.15 -4.03
C LYS A 758 -16.71 22.83 -3.28
N ASP A 759 -17.11 21.77 -3.98
CA ASP A 759 -17.33 20.44 -3.41
C ASP A 759 -16.09 19.55 -3.50
N VAL A 760 -15.10 19.91 -4.33
CA VAL A 760 -13.87 19.12 -4.54
C VAL A 760 -12.63 19.65 -3.82
N ILE A 761 -12.80 20.73 -3.05
CA ILE A 761 -11.80 21.28 -2.13
C ILE A 761 -12.34 21.22 -0.69
N PRO A 762 -11.51 20.92 0.33
CA PRO A 762 -12.00 20.79 1.70
C PRO A 762 -12.73 22.06 2.21
N PHE A 763 -12.06 23.20 2.16
CA PHE A 763 -12.59 24.48 2.63
C PHE A 763 -12.47 25.52 1.52
N PRO A 764 -13.51 25.72 0.70
CA PRO A 764 -13.42 26.62 -0.45
C PRO A 764 -13.25 28.07 0.00
N ARG A 765 -12.42 28.83 -0.71
CA ARG A 765 -12.40 30.30 -0.67
C ARG A 765 -13.00 30.83 -1.97
N SER A 766 -13.94 31.76 -1.86
CA SER A 766 -14.51 32.45 -3.02
C SER A 766 -14.94 33.87 -2.62
N THR A 767 -15.28 34.70 -3.60
CA THR A 767 -15.87 36.03 -3.37
C THR A 767 -16.94 35.97 -2.27
N ASN A 768 -16.79 36.82 -1.24
CA ASN A 768 -17.68 36.91 -0.07
C ASN A 768 -17.78 35.62 0.80
N TYR A 769 -16.85 34.67 0.68
CA TYR A 769 -16.84 33.44 1.46
C TYR A 769 -15.43 33.04 1.92
N CYS A 770 -15.17 33.23 3.22
CA CYS A 770 -13.94 32.85 3.91
C CYS A 770 -14.27 32.39 5.35
N LYS A 771 -15.04 31.31 5.48
CA LYS A 771 -15.39 30.69 6.77
C LYS A 771 -14.51 29.45 7.02
N PHE A 772 -14.31 29.12 8.30
CA PHE A 772 -13.50 28.01 8.86
C PHE A 772 -12.00 28.18 8.75
#